data_AF-A0A497AMA7-F1
#
_entry.id   AF-A0A497AMA7-F1
#
_cell.length_a   1.000
_cell.length_b   1.000
_cell.length_c   1.000
_cell.angle_alpha   90.00
_cell.angle_beta   90.00
_cell.angle_gamma   90.00
#
_symmetry.space_group_name_H-M   'P 1'
#
loop_
_entity.id
_entity.type
_entity.pdbx_description
1 polymer ?
#
loop_
_entity_poly.entity_id
_entity_poly.type
_entity_poly.pdbx_seq_one_letter_code
_entity_poly.pdbx_strand_id
1 'polypeptide(L)'
;MIEEKNLKIISKKINKVIKGKGEYFRDIYKLNSGSPQSTGKKILSEVKSEEKVLVNGIVIDFKKAGLKLEVGKADEISPGKYSAKEKRELIQPQKIAEKYHDVKFIFNLLYFFTRSLFREYNEFREKQGRSEEILPDEFKNVYIDTYLKRDKKELVLPLYNKGFVAFTNKGELIAGYLKLGSGSFCVNGKEIFKWKEENIIDKPLVEVEDLNEKLESEDILIFTPMCSDNIEGKYENRRIHTSLAVGENRVNILVVDNEIVFAKEGDVLISCIGNIFSVKKEYFDKKLKKYFEKQGSFYKIRGNLNYKFEMDVPEELKEKGINKWSDLEWLMGGGNLLVYNGKNLVENEDVWREHFEVEGWLKETSTQTQETQLTWDRGPRIIMGMTEDGRFFVFTFDGRTESKGVRFDEAIQIIYDKLGENNINWALNLDDGSSVSLSVVENGKAYVINYPAPGPDNWPGKERPINSFCIIMENSTSDKDGGVFYYPLSVPEEFQKIVNDQYVKIKVRLSEDKTGYVLEVLEGKLQPLHQETIKSKLNQLLKLIKGYKTTAPLPERFSFAAPDLTSIRPKIATVNSGQRISKKESGLLKKNFDGGEGRRVEEKEIIRKRGDIEDEEKQKRELKELFRRKGIREEEFERLIKIISTGLGEDVGMRIEPGDWWRYDFEENKVIFPADLLLRFSPDEIVGFSLHEAAHRQISRVNIKERVFKLFFSKEYLRLLLNAFEDARVNNWMQKVFAGAGYYLGKIYDDLLPQDLGKSSYIKHLQKEQKTTQIHPYQLYPHLEYLLGVMYYWRYEKLPKELLNPEVKEALERTQRYFERIFSSYPEGRVSEKE
;
A
#
# COMPACT_ATOMS: atom_id res chain seq x y z
N MET A 1 -18.18 10.71 25.69
CA MET A 1 -19.37 11.32 25.08
C MET A 1 -19.05 12.03 23.77
N ILE A 2 -19.53 11.52 22.64
CA ILE A 2 -19.53 12.24 21.35
C ILE A 2 -20.78 13.14 21.36
N GLU A 3 -20.62 14.46 21.23
CA GLU A 3 -21.77 15.39 21.20
C GLU A 3 -22.83 14.95 20.17
N GLU A 4 -24.12 15.12 20.45
CA GLU A 4 -25.24 14.72 19.57
C GLU A 4 -25.05 15.16 18.11
N LYS A 5 -24.51 16.37 17.93
CA LYS A 5 -24.20 16.95 16.62
C LYS A 5 -23.17 16.11 15.86
N ASN A 6 -22.14 15.63 16.55
CA ASN A 6 -21.10 14.77 15.99
C ASN A 6 -21.66 13.39 15.63
N LEU A 7 -22.61 12.85 16.41
CA LEU A 7 -23.28 11.58 16.09
C LEU A 7 -24.15 11.66 14.82
N LYS A 8 -24.89 12.75 14.61
CA LYS A 8 -25.67 12.96 13.37
C LYS A 8 -24.75 13.04 12.15
N ILE A 9 -23.60 13.70 12.29
CA ILE A 9 -22.58 13.79 11.24
C ILE A 9 -22.00 12.40 10.96
N ILE A 10 -21.56 11.66 11.99
CA ILE A 10 -21.00 10.30 11.84
C ILE A 10 -22.03 9.35 11.21
N SER A 11 -23.28 9.36 11.67
CA SER A 11 -24.34 8.51 11.10
C SER A 11 -24.58 8.82 9.61
N LYS A 12 -24.55 10.11 9.23
CA LYS A 12 -24.67 10.53 7.82
C LYS A 12 -23.48 10.05 6.99
N LYS A 13 -22.27 10.11 7.53
CA LYS A 13 -21.04 9.61 6.88
C LYS A 13 -21.12 8.11 6.64
N ILE A 14 -21.50 7.34 7.66
CA ILE A 14 -21.62 5.89 7.55
C ILE A 14 -22.72 5.52 6.54
N ASN A 15 -23.91 6.10 6.65
CA ASN A 15 -25.01 5.83 5.72
C ASN A 15 -24.67 6.16 4.25
N LYS A 16 -23.73 7.09 4.02
CA LYS A 16 -23.21 7.39 2.68
C LYS A 16 -22.31 6.24 2.16
N VAL A 17 -21.49 5.66 3.03
CA VAL A 17 -20.58 4.54 2.71
C VAL A 17 -21.35 3.24 2.40
N ILE A 18 -22.31 2.85 3.25
CA ILE A 18 -23.01 1.55 3.16
C ILE A 18 -24.37 1.62 2.43
N LYS A 19 -24.67 2.72 1.75
CA LYS A 19 -26.01 3.11 1.25
C LYS A 19 -26.81 1.95 0.61
N GLY A 20 -27.82 1.46 1.33
CA GLY A 20 -28.78 0.44 0.88
C GLY A 20 -28.24 -0.98 0.78
N LYS A 21 -27.01 -1.23 1.25
CA LYS A 21 -26.23 -2.46 1.03
C LYS A 21 -25.53 -2.95 2.31
N GLY A 22 -25.76 -2.27 3.43
CA GLY A 22 -25.31 -2.62 4.76
C GLY A 22 -26.09 -1.84 5.81
N GLU A 23 -25.81 -2.14 7.08
CA GLU A 23 -26.48 -1.56 8.24
C GLU A 23 -25.44 -1.05 9.24
N TYR A 24 -25.73 0.09 9.86
CA TYR A 24 -25.00 0.59 11.02
C TYR A 24 -25.99 0.87 12.13
N PHE A 25 -25.68 0.39 13.33
CA PHE A 25 -26.46 0.67 14.51
C PHE A 25 -25.55 1.06 15.67
N ARG A 26 -26.16 1.80 16.59
CA ARG A 26 -25.57 2.21 17.85
C ARG A 26 -26.65 2.18 18.91
N ASP A 27 -26.45 1.35 19.91
CA ASP A 27 -27.46 1.06 20.92
C ASP A 27 -26.88 1.07 22.33
N ILE A 28 -27.79 1.20 23.30
CA ILE A 28 -27.49 1.08 24.72
C ILE A 28 -28.29 -0.09 25.28
N TYR A 29 -27.57 -1.06 25.81
CA TYR A 29 -28.15 -2.20 26.52
C TYR A 29 -28.03 -1.98 28.01
N LYS A 30 -29.06 -2.41 28.74
CA LYS A 30 -29.03 -2.55 30.19
C LYS A 30 -28.89 -4.02 30.50
N LEU A 31 -27.94 -4.36 31.36
CA LEU A 31 -27.74 -5.73 31.82
C LEU A 31 -28.55 -5.92 33.10
N ASN A 32 -29.65 -6.68 33.00
CA ASN A 32 -30.35 -7.24 34.15
C ASN A 32 -29.87 -8.68 34.35
N SER A 33 -30.01 -9.25 35.55
CA SER A 33 -29.41 -10.51 36.02
C SER A 33 -29.79 -11.81 35.26
N GLY A 34 -30.28 -11.75 34.02
CA GLY A 34 -30.63 -12.95 33.24
C GLY A 34 -30.50 -12.83 31.72
N SER A 35 -30.53 -11.63 31.12
CA SER A 35 -30.28 -11.43 29.68
C SER A 35 -30.05 -9.94 29.37
N PRO A 36 -29.22 -9.58 28.38
CA PRO A 36 -29.16 -8.22 27.87
C PRO A 36 -30.52 -7.79 27.32
N GLN A 37 -31.04 -6.63 27.75
CA GLN A 37 -32.25 -6.05 27.16
C GLN A 37 -31.91 -4.73 26.47
N SER A 38 -32.27 -4.65 25.18
CA SER A 38 -32.14 -3.40 24.42
C SER A 38 -33.10 -2.36 24.96
N THR A 39 -32.63 -1.14 25.18
CA THR A 39 -33.49 -0.03 25.64
C THR A 39 -34.19 0.71 24.50
N GLY A 40 -33.90 0.37 23.24
CA GLY A 40 -34.47 1.02 22.05
C GLY A 40 -34.23 2.54 21.95
N LYS A 41 -33.42 3.14 22.84
CA LYS A 41 -33.23 4.60 22.92
C LYS A 41 -31.81 5.00 22.51
N LYS A 42 -31.72 5.95 21.56
CA LYS A 42 -30.53 6.81 21.39
C LYS A 42 -30.45 7.77 22.58
N ILE A 43 -29.65 7.44 23.59
CA ILE A 43 -29.52 8.31 24.77
C ILE A 43 -28.31 9.24 24.59
N LEU A 44 -28.58 10.54 24.73
CA LEU A 44 -27.62 11.63 24.81
C LEU A 44 -27.78 12.32 26.17
N SER A 45 -27.41 11.61 27.24
CA SER A 45 -27.08 12.15 28.58
C SER A 45 -27.07 11.03 29.64
N GLU A 46 -26.39 11.32 30.76
CA GLU A 46 -26.17 10.44 31.90
C GLU A 46 -27.46 9.75 32.40
N VAL A 47 -27.41 8.43 32.51
CA VAL A 47 -28.36 7.66 33.34
C VAL A 47 -27.51 7.15 34.48
N LYS A 48 -27.85 7.56 35.70
CA LYS A 48 -26.99 7.48 36.88
C LYS A 48 -27.10 6.19 37.70
N SER A 49 -27.74 5.11 37.22
CA SER A 49 -28.01 3.99 38.14
C SER A 49 -28.15 2.57 37.58
N GLU A 50 -27.70 2.25 36.35
CA GLU A 50 -27.73 0.87 35.83
C GLU A 50 -26.47 0.55 35.02
N GLU A 51 -26.06 -0.73 35.01
CA GLU A 51 -24.90 -1.19 34.24
C GLU A 51 -25.22 -1.15 32.74
N LYS A 52 -24.61 -0.16 32.06
CA LYS A 52 -24.82 0.06 30.63
C LYS A 52 -23.74 -0.55 29.78
N VAL A 53 -24.17 -1.06 28.64
CA VAL A 53 -23.32 -1.45 27.52
C VAL A 53 -23.61 -0.51 26.36
N LEU A 54 -22.58 0.15 25.84
CA LEU A 54 -22.67 0.88 24.58
C LEU A 54 -22.14 -0.02 23.47
N VAL A 55 -22.95 -0.21 22.43
CA VAL A 55 -22.64 -1.09 21.30
C VAL A 55 -22.68 -0.27 20.02
N ASN A 56 -21.68 -0.44 19.16
CA ASN A 56 -21.70 0.06 17.80
C ASN A 56 -21.38 -1.11 16.87
N GLY A 57 -22.10 -1.25 15.76
CA GLY A 57 -21.82 -2.32 14.81
C GLY A 57 -22.09 -1.92 13.37
N ILE A 58 -21.32 -2.54 12.48
CA ILE A 58 -21.50 -2.48 11.02
C ILE A 58 -21.78 -3.89 10.50
N VAL A 59 -22.73 -4.00 9.57
CA VAL A 59 -23.06 -5.25 8.86
C VAL A 59 -23.08 -4.92 7.38
N ILE A 60 -22.32 -5.66 6.57
CA ILE A 60 -22.05 -5.33 5.17
C ILE A 60 -22.18 -6.60 4.33
N ASP A 61 -23.00 -6.53 3.29
CA ASP A 61 -22.97 -7.51 2.20
C ASP A 61 -21.94 -7.03 1.18
N PHE A 62 -20.73 -7.59 1.19
CA PHE A 62 -19.63 -7.13 0.30
C PHE A 62 -20.02 -7.18 -1.18
N LYS A 63 -20.76 -8.21 -1.61
CA LYS A 63 -21.20 -8.38 -3.01
C LYS A 63 -22.13 -7.26 -3.43
N LYS A 64 -23.06 -6.85 -2.55
CA LYS A 64 -23.95 -5.73 -2.84
C LYS A 64 -23.25 -4.39 -2.63
N ALA A 65 -22.48 -4.23 -1.56
CA ALA A 65 -21.82 -2.99 -1.17
C ALA A 65 -20.75 -2.55 -2.19
N GLY A 66 -20.14 -3.49 -2.91
CA GLY A 66 -18.97 -3.20 -3.72
C GLY A 66 -17.82 -2.76 -2.83
N LEU A 67 -17.62 -3.46 -1.71
CA LEU A 67 -16.52 -3.22 -0.79
C LEU A 67 -15.69 -4.52 -0.68
N LYS A 68 -14.40 -4.39 -0.36
CA LYS A 68 -13.50 -5.50 -0.04
C LYS A 68 -12.84 -5.31 1.31
N LEU A 69 -12.48 -6.42 1.93
CA LEU A 69 -11.72 -6.46 3.16
C LEU A 69 -10.23 -6.57 2.84
N GLU A 70 -9.42 -5.72 3.43
CA GLU A 70 -7.97 -5.86 3.40
C GLU A 70 -7.40 -5.80 4.81
N VAL A 71 -6.28 -6.47 4.98
CA VAL A 71 -5.58 -6.55 6.26
C VAL A 71 -4.16 -6.07 6.06
N GLY A 72 -3.65 -5.32 7.03
CA GLY A 72 -2.30 -4.79 7.00
C GLY A 72 -1.66 -4.79 8.38
N LYS A 73 -0.32 -4.86 8.36
CA LYS A 73 0.51 -4.62 9.53
C LYS A 73 0.98 -3.18 9.59
N ALA A 74 1.28 -2.68 10.79
CA ALA A 74 1.73 -1.30 10.94
C ALA A 74 3.10 -1.02 10.26
N ASP A 75 3.97 -2.03 10.12
CA ASP A 75 5.22 -1.92 9.34
C ASP A 75 4.96 -1.71 7.84
N GLU A 76 3.89 -2.25 7.26
CA GLU A 76 3.51 -1.96 5.86
C GLU A 76 3.17 -0.49 5.63
N ILE A 77 2.92 0.29 6.69
CA ILE A 77 2.64 1.72 6.57
C ILE A 77 3.92 2.57 6.53
N SER A 78 5.05 2.06 7.00
CA SER A 78 6.38 2.65 6.80
C SER A 78 7.11 1.91 5.65
N PRO A 79 7.92 2.54 4.78
CA PRO A 79 8.52 1.82 3.67
C PRO A 79 9.56 0.80 4.18
N GLY A 80 9.20 -0.49 4.21
CA GLY A 80 10.06 -1.56 4.73
C GLY A 80 9.51 -2.97 4.49
N LYS A 81 10.39 -3.93 4.19
CA LYS A 81 10.07 -5.29 3.70
C LYS A 81 9.82 -6.28 4.84
N TYR A 82 8.91 -7.24 4.61
CA TYR A 82 8.56 -8.32 5.56
C TYR A 82 9.77 -9.17 5.98
N SER A 83 10.45 -8.77 7.05
CA SER A 83 11.32 -9.62 7.85
C SER A 83 11.30 -9.14 9.30
N ALA A 84 11.57 -10.03 10.26
CA ALA A 84 11.75 -9.66 11.66
C ALA A 84 12.85 -8.60 11.88
N LYS A 85 13.66 -8.27 10.87
CA LYS A 85 14.83 -7.37 10.97
C LYS A 85 14.50 -5.88 10.89
N GLU A 86 13.23 -5.50 10.71
CA GLU A 86 12.80 -4.10 10.62
C GLU A 86 11.91 -3.70 11.80
N LYS A 87 12.07 -2.45 12.28
CA LYS A 87 11.34 -1.94 13.45
C LYS A 87 9.86 -1.77 13.12
N ARG A 88 8.99 -2.55 13.76
CA ARG A 88 7.52 -2.39 13.69
C ARG A 88 7.09 -1.23 14.61
N GLU A 89 6.51 -0.17 14.04
CA GLU A 89 6.04 1.01 14.76
C GLU A 89 4.51 1.01 14.89
N LEU A 90 4.00 1.49 16.02
CA LEU A 90 2.57 1.72 16.22
C LEU A 90 2.05 2.81 15.27
N ILE A 91 0.85 2.64 14.74
CA ILE A 91 0.24 3.61 13.83
C ILE A 91 -1.13 4.12 14.26
N GLN A 92 -1.36 5.41 14.07
CA GLN A 92 -2.66 6.04 14.25
C GLN A 92 -3.60 5.74 13.08
N PRO A 93 -4.88 5.42 13.31
CA PRO A 93 -5.88 5.23 12.26
C PRO A 93 -5.96 6.37 11.24
N GLN A 94 -5.75 7.62 11.66
CA GLN A 94 -5.67 8.75 10.75
C GLN A 94 -4.56 8.63 9.70
N LYS A 95 -3.36 8.11 10.09
CA LYS A 95 -2.26 7.87 9.13
C LYS A 95 -2.59 6.75 8.16
N ILE A 96 -3.38 5.74 8.59
CA ILE A 96 -3.89 4.68 7.72
C ILE A 96 -4.83 5.30 6.68
N ALA A 97 -5.78 6.13 7.11
CA ALA A 97 -6.71 6.82 6.21
C ALA A 97 -6.00 7.76 5.21
N GLU A 98 -4.88 8.37 5.61
CA GLU A 98 -4.05 9.21 4.73
C GLU A 98 -3.28 8.37 3.69
N LYS A 99 -2.84 7.16 4.06
CA LYS A 99 -2.06 6.28 3.17
C LYS A 99 -2.94 5.50 2.19
N TYR A 100 -4.14 5.09 2.59
CA TYR A 100 -5.00 4.24 1.76
C TYR A 100 -6.24 5.02 1.30
N HIS A 101 -6.19 5.51 0.05
CA HIS A 101 -7.14 6.48 -0.50
C HIS A 101 -8.60 5.98 -0.63
N ASP A 102 -8.82 4.67 -0.70
CA ASP A 102 -10.16 4.06 -0.88
C ASP A 102 -10.74 3.41 0.37
N VAL A 103 -10.07 3.60 1.52
CA VAL A 103 -10.55 3.07 2.80
C VAL A 103 -11.85 3.75 3.22
N LYS A 104 -12.77 2.93 3.73
CA LYS A 104 -14.07 3.32 4.25
C LYS A 104 -14.24 3.00 5.73
N PHE A 105 -13.66 1.89 6.18
CA PHE A 105 -13.60 1.56 7.61
C PHE A 105 -12.20 1.11 8.00
N ILE A 106 -11.81 1.42 9.23
CA ILE A 106 -10.57 0.97 9.86
C ILE A 106 -10.91 0.44 11.23
N PHE A 107 -10.39 -0.73 11.59
CA PHE A 107 -10.45 -1.22 12.95
C PHE A 107 -9.18 -1.98 13.33
N ASN A 108 -8.91 -2.07 14.63
CA ASN A 108 -7.78 -2.84 15.14
C ASN A 108 -7.97 -4.33 14.88
N LEU A 109 -6.88 -5.06 14.69
CA LEU A 109 -6.93 -6.50 14.42
C LEU A 109 -6.34 -7.30 15.60
N LEU A 110 -5.47 -8.26 15.33
CA LEU A 110 -5.00 -9.26 16.29
C LEU A 110 -3.74 -8.82 17.06
N TYR A 111 -3.43 -9.57 18.12
CA TYR A 111 -2.44 -9.26 19.16
C TYR A 111 -0.99 -9.24 18.67
N PHE A 112 -0.16 -8.43 19.34
CA PHE A 112 1.28 -8.30 19.07
C PHE A 112 2.11 -8.42 20.34
N PHE A 113 3.31 -8.97 20.18
CA PHE A 113 4.32 -9.07 21.22
C PHE A 113 4.99 -7.71 21.38
N THR A 114 4.35 -6.85 22.16
CA THR A 114 4.71 -5.44 22.29
C THR A 114 6.10 -5.26 22.89
N ARG A 115 6.64 -4.05 22.77
CA ARG A 115 7.88 -3.65 23.46
C ARG A 115 7.86 -3.93 24.97
N SER A 116 6.71 -3.80 25.64
CA SER A 116 6.61 -4.10 27.07
C SER A 116 6.77 -5.60 27.33
N LEU A 117 6.04 -6.43 26.56
CA LEU A 117 6.11 -7.89 26.67
C LEU A 117 7.51 -8.42 26.33
N PHE A 118 8.13 -7.87 25.28
CA PHE A 118 9.52 -8.17 24.92
C PHE A 118 10.49 -7.88 26.07
N ARG A 119 10.37 -6.71 26.70
CA ARG A 119 11.24 -6.33 27.82
C ARG A 119 11.06 -7.30 28.97
N GLU A 120 9.83 -7.59 29.35
CA GLU A 120 9.53 -8.50 30.46
C GLU A 120 10.02 -9.93 30.18
N TYR A 121 9.87 -10.43 28.95
CA TYR A 121 10.39 -11.74 28.53
C TYR A 121 11.91 -11.84 28.69
N ASN A 122 12.65 -10.82 28.26
CA ASN A 122 14.11 -10.80 28.35
C ASN A 122 14.58 -10.61 29.79
N GLU A 123 13.97 -9.67 30.54
CA GLU A 123 14.27 -9.43 31.95
C GLU A 123 14.03 -10.69 32.80
N PHE A 124 12.98 -11.45 32.51
CA PHE A 124 12.72 -12.72 33.20
C PHE A 124 13.86 -13.72 32.96
N ARG A 125 14.29 -13.91 31.71
CA ARG A 125 15.38 -14.82 31.36
C ARG A 125 16.71 -14.41 31.98
N GLU A 126 17.03 -13.11 31.99
CA GLU A 126 18.21 -12.58 32.68
C GLU A 126 18.16 -12.89 34.18
N LYS A 127 17.02 -12.69 34.84
CA LYS A 127 16.85 -13.01 36.27
C LYS A 127 16.98 -14.51 36.58
N GLN A 128 16.63 -15.38 35.63
CA GLN A 128 16.83 -16.82 35.72
C GLN A 128 18.26 -17.26 35.39
N GLY A 129 19.19 -16.33 35.11
CA GLY A 129 20.56 -16.65 34.74
C GLY A 129 20.70 -17.23 33.32
N ARG A 130 19.73 -16.98 32.45
CA ARG A 130 19.67 -17.48 31.06
C ARG A 130 19.77 -16.34 30.05
N SER A 131 20.74 -15.45 30.25
CA SER A 131 20.98 -14.29 29.39
C SER A 131 21.29 -14.66 27.94
N GLU A 132 21.71 -15.90 27.67
CA GLU A 132 21.93 -16.42 26.32
C GLU A 132 20.64 -16.77 25.58
N GLU A 133 19.50 -16.87 26.27
CA GLU A 133 18.18 -17.21 25.69
C GLU A 133 17.30 -15.98 25.40
N ILE A 134 17.84 -14.77 25.58
CA ILE A 134 17.11 -13.53 25.33
C ILE A 134 16.85 -13.33 23.83
N LEU A 135 15.74 -12.67 23.52
CA LEU A 135 15.41 -12.30 22.15
C LEU A 135 16.21 -11.06 21.71
N PRO A 136 16.77 -11.05 20.50
CA PRO A 136 17.30 -9.85 19.89
C PRO A 136 16.22 -8.78 19.68
N ASP A 137 16.65 -7.51 19.60
CA ASP A 137 15.79 -6.34 19.45
C ASP A 137 14.83 -6.37 18.24
N GLU A 138 15.16 -7.17 17.24
CA GLU A 138 14.38 -7.34 16.02
C GLU A 138 13.04 -8.06 16.27
N PHE A 139 12.93 -8.84 17.35
CA PHE A 139 11.67 -9.47 17.77
C PHE A 139 10.76 -8.59 18.65
N LYS A 140 11.03 -7.27 18.72
CA LYS A 140 10.13 -6.30 19.33
C LYS A 140 8.93 -6.02 18.42
N ASN A 141 7.72 -5.94 19.00
CA ASN A 141 6.48 -5.64 18.27
C ASN A 141 6.18 -6.64 17.15
N VAL A 142 6.49 -7.92 17.33
CA VAL A 142 6.16 -8.96 16.34
C VAL A 142 4.72 -9.44 16.49
N TYR A 143 4.16 -9.94 15.38
CA TYR A 143 2.82 -10.55 15.38
C TYR A 143 2.85 -11.81 16.22
N ILE A 144 1.84 -12.01 17.05
CA ILE A 144 1.75 -13.23 17.88
C ILE A 144 1.07 -14.32 17.07
N ASP A 145 1.58 -15.55 17.17
CA ASP A 145 1.01 -16.74 16.55
C ASP A 145 1.21 -16.77 15.01
N THR A 146 0.22 -17.21 14.24
CA THR A 146 0.39 -17.55 12.83
C THR A 146 -0.14 -16.49 11.87
N TYR A 147 0.55 -16.28 10.75
CA TYR A 147 0.04 -15.47 9.65
C TYR A 147 0.70 -15.87 8.32
N LEU A 148 0.07 -15.52 7.21
CA LEU A 148 0.63 -15.73 5.88
C LEU A 148 1.48 -14.53 5.45
N LYS A 149 2.78 -14.74 5.20
CA LYS A 149 3.68 -13.72 4.62
C LYS A 149 3.22 -13.43 3.19
N ARG A 150 2.82 -12.18 2.91
CA ARG A 150 2.22 -11.74 1.63
C ARG A 150 3.12 -11.99 0.41
N ASP A 151 4.41 -11.73 0.55
CA ASP A 151 5.42 -11.82 -0.51
C ASP A 151 5.78 -13.27 -0.88
N LYS A 152 5.95 -14.13 0.12
CA LYS A 152 6.42 -15.52 -0.08
C LYS A 152 5.29 -16.55 -0.10
N LYS A 153 4.06 -16.16 0.29
CA LYS A 153 2.96 -17.08 0.59
C LYS A 153 3.39 -18.18 1.55
N GLU A 154 4.24 -17.82 2.49
CA GLU A 154 4.81 -18.69 3.52
C GLU A 154 4.02 -18.50 4.81
N LEU A 155 3.50 -19.61 5.37
CA LEU A 155 2.82 -19.59 6.65
C LEU A 155 3.85 -19.51 7.78
N VAL A 156 3.70 -18.53 8.67
CA VAL A 156 4.41 -18.53 9.95
C VAL A 156 3.86 -19.61 10.85
N LEU A 157 4.74 -20.48 11.36
CA LEU A 157 4.36 -21.65 12.13
C LEU A 157 3.46 -21.26 13.32
N PRO A 158 2.29 -21.89 13.46
CA PRO A 158 1.43 -21.67 14.63
C PRO A 158 2.14 -22.01 15.93
N LEU A 159 1.78 -21.29 16.98
CA LEU A 159 2.32 -21.44 18.34
C LEU A 159 1.32 -22.14 19.25
N TYR A 160 0.04 -21.86 19.05
CA TYR A 160 -1.06 -22.42 19.82
C TYR A 160 -2.08 -23.06 18.87
N ASN A 161 -3.29 -23.32 19.35
CA ASN A 161 -4.43 -23.77 18.55
C ASN A 161 -5.49 -22.66 18.46
N LYS A 162 -5.04 -21.41 18.29
CA LYS A 162 -5.91 -20.23 18.33
C LYS A 162 -6.76 -20.11 17.06
N GLY A 163 -7.85 -19.37 17.19
CA GLY A 163 -8.69 -19.01 16.06
C GLY A 163 -7.93 -18.17 15.03
N PHE A 164 -8.18 -18.45 13.75
CA PHE A 164 -7.71 -17.64 12.63
C PHE A 164 -8.86 -17.11 11.79
N VAL A 165 -8.57 -16.04 11.06
CA VAL A 165 -9.36 -15.58 9.91
C VAL A 165 -8.47 -15.55 8.67
N ALA A 166 -9.02 -15.98 7.54
CA ALA A 166 -8.34 -15.96 6.26
C ALA A 166 -9.28 -15.51 5.14
N PHE A 167 -8.70 -14.89 4.12
CA PHE A 167 -9.39 -14.53 2.90
C PHE A 167 -8.84 -15.35 1.75
N THR A 168 -9.73 -16.08 1.07
CA THR A 168 -9.36 -16.96 -0.03
C THR A 168 -9.22 -16.17 -1.32
N ASN A 169 -8.45 -16.70 -2.27
CA ASN A 169 -8.36 -16.11 -3.63
C ASN A 169 -9.71 -16.14 -4.39
N LYS A 170 -10.75 -16.79 -3.85
CA LYS A 170 -12.12 -16.79 -4.39
C LYS A 170 -12.97 -15.64 -3.83
N GLY A 171 -12.40 -14.79 -2.96
CA GLY A 171 -13.10 -13.70 -2.31
C GLY A 171 -13.96 -14.13 -1.13
N GLU A 172 -13.64 -15.26 -0.49
CA GLU A 172 -14.39 -15.80 0.65
C GLU A 172 -13.62 -15.55 1.94
N LEU A 173 -14.34 -15.11 2.97
CA LEU A 173 -13.79 -14.94 4.32
C LEU A 173 -14.12 -16.17 5.16
N ILE A 174 -13.09 -16.87 5.63
CA ILE A 174 -13.21 -18.09 6.41
C ILE A 174 -12.55 -17.93 7.77
N ALA A 175 -13.03 -18.69 8.75
CA ALA A 175 -12.38 -18.85 10.04
C ALA A 175 -12.20 -20.33 10.39
N GLY A 176 -11.39 -20.57 11.41
CA GLY A 176 -11.15 -21.90 11.97
C GLY A 176 -10.04 -21.88 13.01
N TYR A 177 -9.56 -23.06 13.38
CA TYR A 177 -8.41 -23.23 14.27
C TYR A 177 -7.19 -23.60 13.44
N LEU A 178 -6.02 -23.13 13.86
CA LEU A 178 -4.77 -23.54 13.24
C LEU A 178 -3.73 -23.81 14.32
N LYS A 179 -3.32 -25.07 14.42
CA LYS A 179 -2.21 -25.53 15.24
C LYS A 179 -1.04 -25.98 14.37
N LEU A 180 0.13 -26.15 14.99
CA LEU A 180 1.30 -26.68 14.30
C LEU A 180 0.99 -28.10 13.81
N GLY A 181 1.05 -28.31 12.49
CA GLY A 181 0.92 -29.61 11.85
C GLY A 181 2.27 -30.14 11.36
N SER A 182 2.23 -31.22 10.57
CA SER A 182 3.40 -31.78 9.89
C SER A 182 4.07 -30.77 8.95
N GLY A 183 5.35 -30.98 8.64
CA GLY A 183 6.07 -30.10 7.73
C GLY A 183 7.54 -30.46 7.51
N SER A 184 8.29 -29.52 6.95
CA SER A 184 9.70 -29.69 6.61
C SER A 184 10.54 -28.43 6.81
N PHE A 185 11.82 -28.64 7.10
CA PHE A 185 12.83 -27.59 7.17
C PHE A 185 13.76 -27.72 5.96
N CYS A 186 13.84 -26.65 5.17
CA CYS A 186 14.61 -26.60 3.94
C CYS A 186 15.73 -25.56 4.03
N VAL A 187 16.90 -25.89 3.50
CA VAL A 187 18.04 -24.96 3.35
C VAL A 187 18.52 -24.99 1.90
N ASN A 188 18.59 -23.81 1.28
CA ASN A 188 18.91 -23.60 -0.14
C ASN A 188 18.06 -24.46 -1.07
N GLY A 189 16.77 -24.58 -0.76
CA GLY A 189 15.80 -25.39 -1.52
C GLY A 189 15.92 -26.90 -1.31
N LYS A 190 16.86 -27.37 -0.49
CA LYS A 190 17.00 -28.79 -0.14
C LYS A 190 16.37 -29.06 1.22
N GLU A 191 15.47 -30.05 1.26
CA GLU A 191 14.93 -30.57 2.51
C GLU A 191 16.03 -31.17 3.38
N ILE A 192 16.10 -30.70 4.63
CA ILE A 192 17.07 -31.15 5.62
C ILE A 192 16.43 -32.16 6.57
N PHE A 193 15.20 -31.92 6.98
CA PHE A 193 14.38 -32.87 7.72
C PHE A 193 12.89 -32.59 7.53
N LYS A 194 12.08 -33.62 7.81
CA LYS A 194 10.64 -33.50 8.00
C LYS A 194 10.30 -33.76 9.47
N TRP A 195 9.19 -33.19 9.90
CA TRP A 195 8.53 -33.58 11.13
C TRP A 195 7.09 -33.95 10.83
N LYS A 196 6.54 -34.82 11.66
CA LYS A 196 5.14 -35.22 11.65
C LYS A 196 4.48 -34.78 12.94
N GLU A 197 3.17 -34.94 13.02
CA GLU A 197 2.39 -34.66 14.23
C GLU A 197 2.90 -35.41 15.47
N GLU A 198 3.35 -36.66 15.32
CA GLU A 198 3.92 -37.47 16.42
C GLU A 198 5.19 -36.87 17.06
N ASN A 199 5.91 -36.00 16.32
CA ASN A 199 7.09 -35.29 16.81
C ASN A 199 6.75 -34.01 17.60
N ILE A 200 5.49 -33.57 17.60
CA ILE A 200 5.07 -32.31 18.22
C ILE A 200 4.65 -32.58 19.66
N ILE A 201 5.17 -31.76 20.58
CA ILE A 201 4.83 -31.73 21.99
C ILE A 201 4.07 -30.43 22.26
N ASP A 202 2.75 -30.54 22.36
CA ASP A 202 1.80 -29.43 22.47
C ASP A 202 0.80 -29.59 23.64
N LYS A 203 1.12 -30.49 24.57
CA LYS A 203 0.40 -30.71 25.83
C LYS A 203 1.34 -30.57 27.03
N PRO A 204 0.82 -30.30 28.25
CA PRO A 204 1.63 -30.28 29.46
C PRO A 204 2.56 -31.48 29.55
N LEU A 205 3.84 -31.26 29.88
CA LEU A 205 4.84 -32.35 29.84
C LEU A 205 4.47 -33.52 30.75
N VAL A 206 3.76 -33.25 31.85
CA VAL A 206 3.25 -34.27 32.79
C VAL A 206 2.19 -35.19 32.18
N GLU A 207 1.53 -34.78 31.09
CA GLU A 207 0.52 -35.55 30.36
C GLU A 207 1.12 -36.36 29.20
N VAL A 208 2.42 -36.22 28.93
CA VAL A 208 3.10 -36.92 27.83
C VAL A 208 3.73 -38.21 28.38
N GLU A 209 2.98 -39.31 28.34
CA GLU A 209 3.34 -40.61 28.94
C GLU A 209 4.69 -41.16 28.45
N ASP A 210 5.03 -40.94 27.18
CA ASP A 210 6.22 -41.47 26.51
C ASP A 210 7.32 -40.42 26.28
N LEU A 211 7.28 -39.29 26.99
CA LEU A 211 8.21 -38.17 26.74
C LEU A 211 9.68 -38.56 26.82
N ASN A 212 10.06 -39.35 27.84
CA ASN A 212 11.45 -39.80 28.00
C ASN A 212 11.87 -40.73 26.87
N GLU A 213 11.00 -41.66 26.46
CA GLU A 213 11.25 -42.55 25.32
C GLU A 213 11.40 -41.75 24.02
N LYS A 214 10.52 -40.76 23.79
CA LYS A 214 10.63 -39.85 22.64
C LYS A 214 11.93 -39.04 22.66
N LEU A 215 12.33 -38.49 23.80
CA LEU A 215 13.58 -37.75 23.96
C LEU A 215 14.81 -38.60 23.63
N GLU A 216 14.76 -39.91 23.87
CA GLU A 216 15.83 -40.86 23.56
C GLU A 216 15.77 -41.43 22.14
N SER A 217 14.57 -41.64 21.58
CA SER A 217 14.36 -42.37 20.32
C SER A 217 14.21 -41.44 19.10
N GLU A 218 13.60 -40.28 19.25
CA GLU A 218 13.27 -39.39 18.12
C GLU A 218 14.42 -38.44 17.79
N ASP A 219 14.81 -38.40 16.51
CA ASP A 219 15.84 -37.48 16.01
C ASP A 219 15.43 -36.01 16.21
N ILE A 220 14.12 -35.72 16.15
CA ILE A 220 13.56 -34.37 16.19
C ILE A 220 12.26 -34.40 17.01
N LEU A 221 12.15 -33.47 17.94
CA LEU A 221 10.91 -33.14 18.65
C LEU A 221 10.67 -31.64 18.54
N ILE A 222 9.42 -31.21 18.57
CA ILE A 222 9.05 -29.79 18.52
C ILE A 222 8.22 -29.46 19.73
N PHE A 223 8.76 -28.64 20.63
CA PHE A 223 8.00 -28.11 21.76
C PHE A 223 7.33 -26.81 21.33
N THR A 224 6.01 -26.80 21.36
CA THR A 224 5.22 -25.59 21.14
C THR A 224 4.94 -24.90 22.48
N PRO A 225 4.64 -23.60 22.50
CA PRO A 225 4.22 -22.91 23.72
C PRO A 225 3.04 -23.58 24.46
N MET A 226 2.21 -24.38 23.78
CA MET A 226 1.10 -25.11 24.40
C MET A 226 1.54 -26.17 25.41
N CYS A 227 2.80 -26.59 25.41
CA CYS A 227 3.29 -27.60 26.35
C CYS A 227 3.44 -27.10 27.80
N SER A 228 3.16 -25.81 28.06
CA SER A 228 3.09 -25.27 29.42
C SER A 228 1.81 -25.67 30.14
N ASP A 229 1.84 -25.53 31.47
CA ASP A 229 0.69 -25.82 32.30
C ASP A 229 -0.42 -24.79 32.06
N ASN A 230 -1.64 -25.19 32.40
CA ASN A 230 -2.76 -24.26 32.49
C ASN A 230 -2.65 -23.46 33.79
N ILE A 231 -3.08 -22.21 33.76
CA ILE A 231 -3.17 -21.41 34.98
C ILE A 231 -4.30 -21.92 35.88
N GLU A 232 -3.98 -22.37 37.09
CA GLU A 232 -4.98 -22.81 38.08
C GLU A 232 -5.58 -21.61 38.85
N GLY A 233 -6.91 -21.49 38.88
CA GLY A 233 -7.63 -20.50 39.71
C GLY A 233 -8.50 -19.50 38.94
N LYS A 234 -9.07 -18.51 39.67
CA LYS A 234 -9.68 -17.33 39.03
C LYS A 234 -8.58 -16.61 38.28
N TYR A 235 -8.80 -16.24 37.02
CA TYR A 235 -7.89 -15.43 36.22
C TYR A 235 -7.55 -14.15 36.96
N GLU A 236 -6.52 -14.21 37.79
CA GLU A 236 -5.93 -13.00 38.30
C GLU A 236 -5.42 -12.27 37.08
N ASN A 237 -5.68 -10.97 37.00
CA ASN A 237 -5.25 -10.12 35.89
C ASN A 237 -3.72 -9.89 35.99
N ARG A 238 -2.96 -11.00 35.97
CA ARG A 238 -1.56 -11.12 36.27
C ARG A 238 -0.94 -12.04 35.23
N ARG A 239 0.22 -11.62 34.73
CA ARG A 239 1.04 -12.41 33.83
C ARG A 239 1.84 -13.41 34.65
N ILE A 240 1.82 -14.68 34.26
CA ILE A 240 2.58 -15.74 34.91
C ILE A 240 3.77 -16.08 34.02
N HIS A 241 4.99 -15.89 34.54
CA HIS A 241 6.19 -16.28 33.84
C HIS A 241 6.50 -17.74 34.11
N THR A 242 6.58 -18.54 33.06
CA THR A 242 6.92 -19.97 33.15
C THR A 242 8.43 -20.17 33.20
N SER A 243 8.89 -21.04 34.09
CA SER A 243 10.28 -21.52 34.14
C SER A 243 10.42 -22.93 33.54
N LEU A 244 9.44 -23.37 32.74
CA LEU A 244 9.46 -24.69 32.12
C LEU A 244 10.65 -24.82 31.17
N ALA A 245 11.55 -25.74 31.50
CA ALA A 245 12.71 -26.09 30.69
C ALA A 245 12.43 -27.35 29.85
N VAL A 246 12.89 -27.36 28.60
CA VAL A 246 12.66 -28.46 27.65
C VAL A 246 13.94 -28.88 26.92
N GLY A 247 13.96 -30.12 26.44
CA GLY A 247 14.99 -30.63 25.55
C GLY A 247 16.35 -30.84 26.21
N GLU A 248 16.38 -31.29 27.46
CA GLU A 248 17.62 -31.66 28.15
C GLU A 248 18.44 -32.66 27.33
N ASN A 249 19.77 -32.56 27.36
CA ASN A 249 20.71 -33.40 26.61
C ASN A 249 20.57 -33.37 25.07
N ARG A 250 19.82 -32.40 24.53
CA ARG A 250 19.61 -32.21 23.09
C ARG A 250 20.16 -30.85 22.64
N VAL A 251 20.12 -30.59 21.33
CA VAL A 251 20.36 -29.25 20.78
C VAL A 251 19.02 -28.62 20.44
N ASN A 252 18.69 -27.52 21.11
CA ASN A 252 17.40 -26.85 21.01
C ASN A 252 17.52 -25.59 20.16
N ILE A 253 16.72 -25.52 19.09
CA ILE A 253 16.70 -24.42 18.13
C ILE A 253 15.42 -23.62 18.34
N LEU A 254 15.54 -22.38 18.82
CA LEU A 254 14.41 -21.47 18.97
C LEU A 254 14.06 -20.83 17.61
N VAL A 255 12.81 -21.00 17.18
CA VAL A 255 12.28 -20.43 15.94
C VAL A 255 11.13 -19.47 16.26
N VAL A 256 11.28 -18.21 15.87
CA VAL A 256 10.30 -17.14 16.05
C VAL A 256 10.05 -16.47 14.71
N ASP A 257 8.79 -16.30 14.30
CA ASP A 257 8.44 -15.68 13.00
C ASP A 257 9.08 -16.39 11.78
N ASN A 258 9.24 -17.72 11.88
CA ASN A 258 10.03 -18.60 10.99
C ASN A 258 11.53 -18.25 10.88
N GLU A 259 12.06 -17.45 11.79
CA GLU A 259 13.49 -17.11 11.88
C GLU A 259 14.15 -17.90 13.02
N ILE A 260 15.34 -18.45 12.75
CA ILE A 260 16.14 -19.13 13.77
C ILE A 260 16.82 -18.08 14.63
N VAL A 261 16.42 -17.98 15.90
CA VAL A 261 16.97 -17.01 16.85
C VAL A 261 18.34 -17.48 17.35
N PHE A 262 18.38 -18.70 17.88
CA PHE A 262 19.60 -19.37 18.36
C PHE A 262 19.41 -20.89 18.34
N ALA A 263 20.51 -21.61 18.47
CA ALA A 263 20.53 -23.01 18.85
C ALA A 263 21.44 -23.21 20.07
N LYS A 264 21.02 -24.00 21.06
CA LYS A 264 21.75 -24.20 22.32
C LYS A 264 21.82 -25.69 22.64
N GLU A 265 22.97 -26.15 23.11
CA GLU A 265 23.11 -27.50 23.66
C GLU A 265 22.69 -27.50 25.13
N GLY A 266 21.92 -28.53 25.54
CA GLY A 266 21.29 -28.57 26.85
C GLY A 266 19.90 -27.92 26.83
N ASP A 267 19.26 -27.86 27.99
CA ASP A 267 17.89 -27.36 28.11
C ASP A 267 17.74 -25.87 27.78
N VAL A 268 16.52 -25.49 27.41
CA VAL A 268 16.10 -24.11 27.14
C VAL A 268 14.75 -23.84 27.78
N LEU A 269 14.46 -22.60 28.18
CA LEU A 269 13.11 -22.24 28.61
C LEU A 269 12.18 -22.19 27.42
N ILE A 270 10.98 -22.76 27.58
CA ILE A 270 9.91 -22.65 26.60
C ILE A 270 9.67 -21.16 26.27
N SER A 271 9.52 -20.85 24.98
CA SER A 271 9.20 -19.49 24.54
C SER A 271 7.69 -19.34 24.47
N CYS A 272 7.16 -18.15 24.76
CA CYS A 272 5.75 -17.85 24.50
C CYS A 272 5.48 -17.37 23.07
N ILE A 273 6.53 -17.09 22.29
CA ILE A 273 6.45 -16.49 20.94
C ILE A 273 7.10 -17.35 19.85
N GLY A 274 7.57 -18.54 20.19
CA GLY A 274 8.36 -19.36 19.27
C GLY A 274 8.26 -20.86 19.57
N ASN A 275 8.50 -21.64 18.54
CA ASN A 275 8.59 -23.10 18.61
C ASN A 275 10.05 -23.52 18.85
N ILE A 276 10.27 -24.55 19.66
CA ILE A 276 11.60 -25.09 19.93
C ILE A 276 11.76 -26.41 19.20
N PHE A 277 12.60 -26.41 18.17
CA PHE A 277 13.01 -27.62 17.46
C PHE A 277 14.16 -28.27 18.24
N SER A 278 13.84 -29.32 19.00
CA SER A 278 14.77 -30.08 19.82
C SER A 278 15.31 -31.27 19.03
N VAL A 279 16.59 -31.21 18.65
CA VAL A 279 17.24 -32.22 17.83
C VAL A 279 18.27 -33.01 18.62
N LYS A 280 18.36 -34.32 18.37
CA LYS A 280 19.43 -35.16 18.94
C LYS A 280 20.78 -34.58 18.60
N LYS A 281 21.71 -34.60 19.56
CA LYS A 281 23.06 -34.06 19.39
C LYS A 281 23.79 -34.70 18.20
N GLU A 282 23.71 -36.02 18.06
CA GLU A 282 24.31 -36.76 16.95
C GLU A 282 23.72 -36.35 15.60
N TYR A 283 22.39 -36.18 15.54
CA TYR A 283 21.70 -35.71 14.35
C TYR A 283 22.12 -34.28 13.99
N PHE A 284 22.17 -33.39 14.98
CA PHE A 284 22.64 -32.03 14.79
C PHE A 284 24.07 -31.99 14.24
N ASP A 285 25.00 -32.71 14.88
CA ASP A 285 26.40 -32.75 14.48
C ASP A 285 26.59 -33.27 13.04
N LYS A 286 25.82 -34.30 12.65
CA LYS A 286 25.91 -34.92 11.33
C LYS A 286 25.22 -34.09 10.23
N LYS A 287 24.09 -33.45 10.51
CA LYS A 287 23.21 -32.87 9.48
C LYS A 287 23.14 -31.35 9.51
N LEU A 288 23.12 -30.75 10.70
CA LEU A 288 22.77 -29.34 10.90
C LEU A 288 23.97 -28.45 11.23
N LYS A 289 24.95 -28.94 12.00
CA LYS A 289 26.07 -28.15 12.53
C LYS A 289 26.81 -27.31 11.49
N LYS A 290 26.93 -27.82 10.26
CA LYS A 290 27.55 -27.10 9.13
C LYS A 290 26.85 -25.79 8.74
N TYR A 291 25.60 -25.60 9.13
CA TYR A 291 24.81 -24.38 8.91
C TYR A 291 24.90 -23.39 10.06
N PHE A 292 25.57 -23.76 11.16
CA PHE A 292 25.70 -22.94 12.35
C PHE A 292 27.16 -22.52 12.59
N GLU A 293 27.32 -21.43 13.32
CA GLU A 293 28.56 -20.91 13.88
C GLU A 293 28.47 -20.96 15.40
N LYS A 294 29.47 -21.58 16.05
CA LYS A 294 29.51 -21.64 17.50
C LYS A 294 29.91 -20.28 18.09
N GLN A 295 29.15 -19.80 19.06
CA GLN A 295 29.40 -18.58 19.82
C GLN A 295 29.27 -18.91 21.31
N GLY A 296 30.41 -19.21 21.97
CA GLY A 296 30.40 -19.66 23.36
C GLY A 296 29.64 -20.98 23.55
N SER A 297 28.61 -20.96 24.40
CA SER A 297 27.73 -22.11 24.72
C SER A 297 26.59 -22.33 23.72
N PHE A 298 26.39 -21.41 22.76
CA PHE A 298 25.31 -21.49 21.77
C PHE A 298 25.83 -21.45 20.34
N TYR A 299 24.91 -21.60 19.40
CA TYR A 299 25.11 -21.67 17.97
C TYR A 299 24.21 -20.62 17.31
N LYS A 300 24.79 -19.83 16.41
CA LYS A 300 24.06 -18.89 15.57
C LYS A 300 24.00 -19.43 14.15
N ILE A 301 22.87 -19.27 13.47
CA ILE A 301 22.80 -19.64 12.05
C ILE A 301 23.76 -18.78 11.23
N ARG A 302 24.49 -19.39 10.28
CA ARG A 302 25.46 -18.68 9.44
C ARG A 302 24.76 -17.61 8.59
N GLY A 303 25.37 -16.42 8.51
CA GLY A 303 24.88 -15.36 7.63
C GLY A 303 24.89 -15.80 6.16
N ASN A 304 23.85 -15.42 5.40
CA ASN A 304 23.62 -15.74 3.97
C ASN A 304 23.04 -17.14 3.65
N LEU A 305 22.51 -17.86 4.63
CA LEU A 305 21.73 -19.08 4.35
C LEU A 305 20.29 -18.71 3.98
N ASN A 306 19.80 -19.24 2.86
CA ASN A 306 18.38 -19.19 2.52
C ASN A 306 17.71 -20.43 3.13
N TYR A 307 16.93 -20.26 4.19
CA TYR A 307 16.19 -21.34 4.82
C TYR A 307 14.71 -21.00 4.92
N LYS A 308 13.87 -22.04 5.04
CA LYS A 308 12.42 -21.90 5.20
C LYS A 308 11.89 -23.06 6.04
N PHE A 309 10.83 -22.77 6.79
CA PHE A 309 9.99 -23.77 7.43
C PHE A 309 8.70 -23.87 6.62
N GLU A 310 8.38 -25.07 6.15
CA GLU A 310 7.19 -25.32 5.34
C GLU A 310 6.26 -26.25 6.10
N MET A 311 5.10 -25.72 6.52
CA MET A 311 4.04 -26.54 7.09
C MET A 311 3.16 -27.10 5.98
N ASP A 312 2.75 -28.35 6.11
CA ASP A 312 1.73 -28.93 5.23
C ASP A 312 0.37 -28.28 5.53
N VAL A 313 -0.48 -28.14 4.51
CA VAL A 313 -1.86 -27.66 4.73
C VAL A 313 -2.63 -28.75 5.49
N PRO A 314 -3.27 -28.45 6.64
CA PRO A 314 -4.09 -29.41 7.38
C PRO A 314 -5.28 -29.91 6.56
N GLU A 315 -5.74 -31.14 6.84
CA GLU A 315 -6.89 -31.74 6.14
C GLU A 315 -8.17 -30.92 6.29
N GLU A 316 -8.39 -30.28 7.44
CA GLU A 316 -9.58 -29.45 7.68
C GLU A 316 -9.65 -28.24 6.74
N LEU A 317 -8.49 -27.72 6.29
CA LEU A 317 -8.44 -26.64 5.29
C LEU A 317 -8.56 -27.18 3.86
N LYS A 318 -8.05 -28.39 3.60
CA LYS A 318 -8.22 -29.06 2.30
C LYS A 318 -9.68 -29.38 2.01
N GLU A 319 -10.44 -29.79 3.03
CA GLU A 319 -11.90 -29.98 2.92
C GLU A 319 -12.63 -28.68 2.54
N LYS A 320 -12.10 -27.53 2.95
CA LYS A 320 -12.57 -26.20 2.55
C LYS A 320 -12.01 -25.73 1.19
N GLY A 321 -11.34 -26.60 0.45
CA GLY A 321 -10.80 -26.33 -0.88
C GLY A 321 -9.46 -25.59 -0.90
N ILE A 322 -8.74 -25.52 0.24
CA ILE A 322 -7.40 -24.93 0.35
C ILE A 322 -6.38 -26.06 0.26
N ASN A 323 -5.77 -26.24 -0.90
CA ASN A 323 -4.81 -27.33 -1.14
C ASN A 323 -3.36 -26.89 -0.92
N LYS A 324 -3.10 -25.58 -1.00
CA LYS A 324 -1.80 -24.95 -0.79
C LYS A 324 -2.00 -23.59 -0.13
N TRP A 325 -1.01 -23.12 0.64
CA TRP A 325 -1.08 -21.80 1.29
C TRP A 325 -1.25 -20.64 0.31
N SER A 326 -0.85 -20.82 -0.96
CA SER A 326 -1.07 -19.83 -2.02
C SER A 326 -2.52 -19.75 -2.53
N ASP A 327 -3.43 -20.62 -2.08
CA ASP A 327 -4.89 -20.49 -2.33
C ASP A 327 -5.53 -19.40 -1.44
N LEU A 328 -4.78 -18.86 -0.49
CA LEU A 328 -5.17 -17.76 0.40
C LEU A 328 -4.50 -16.45 -0.02
N GLU A 329 -5.26 -15.36 0.03
CA GLU A 329 -4.72 -14.01 -0.14
C GLU A 329 -3.93 -13.61 1.11
N TRP A 330 -4.55 -13.80 2.27
CA TRP A 330 -3.97 -13.57 3.59
C TRP A 330 -4.63 -14.49 4.62
N LEU A 331 -3.89 -14.75 5.71
CA LEU A 331 -4.35 -15.48 6.89
C LEU A 331 -3.71 -14.83 8.11
N MET A 332 -4.49 -14.65 9.18
CA MET A 332 -4.02 -14.17 10.47
C MET A 332 -4.71 -14.94 11.60
N GLY A 333 -3.90 -15.57 12.45
CA GLY A 333 -4.30 -16.37 13.61
C GLY A 333 -3.93 -15.73 14.94
N GLY A 334 -4.56 -16.15 16.02
CA GLY A 334 -4.40 -15.52 17.33
C GLY A 334 -5.62 -14.77 17.83
N GLY A 335 -6.79 -14.94 17.18
CA GLY A 335 -8.07 -14.48 17.73
C GLY A 335 -8.74 -15.56 18.58
N ASN A 336 -9.79 -15.18 19.31
CA ASN A 336 -10.60 -16.13 20.08
C ASN A 336 -11.89 -16.44 19.32
N LEU A 337 -12.16 -17.70 19.01
CA LEU A 337 -13.44 -18.06 18.40
C LEU A 337 -14.54 -18.06 19.47
N LEU A 338 -15.58 -17.29 19.20
CA LEU A 338 -16.75 -17.15 20.07
C LEU A 338 -17.96 -17.91 19.50
N VAL A 339 -18.05 -17.95 18.16
CA VAL A 339 -19.00 -18.78 17.43
C VAL A 339 -18.25 -19.45 16.29
N TYR A 340 -18.47 -20.74 16.06
CA TYR A 340 -17.88 -21.47 14.93
C TYR A 340 -18.84 -22.53 14.40
N ASN A 341 -19.06 -22.53 13.08
CA ASN A 341 -20.07 -23.37 12.41
C ASN A 341 -21.45 -23.29 13.10
N GLY A 342 -21.87 -22.08 13.48
CA GLY A 342 -23.15 -21.82 14.17
C GLY A 342 -23.19 -22.17 15.65
N LYS A 343 -22.16 -22.82 16.21
CA LYS A 343 -22.11 -23.20 17.62
C LYS A 343 -21.58 -22.05 18.48
N ASN A 344 -22.31 -21.67 19.54
CA ASN A 344 -21.82 -20.77 20.57
C ASN A 344 -20.75 -21.46 21.43
N LEU A 345 -19.56 -20.88 21.50
CA LEU A 345 -18.40 -21.40 22.21
C LEU A 345 -18.15 -20.68 23.55
N VAL A 346 -19.04 -19.75 23.90
CA VAL A 346 -18.92 -18.89 25.09
C VAL A 346 -20.28 -18.69 25.76
N GLU A 347 -21.12 -19.73 25.72
CA GLU A 347 -22.51 -19.68 26.23
C GLU A 347 -22.58 -19.40 27.74
N ASN A 348 -21.56 -19.82 28.48
CA ASN A 348 -21.34 -19.54 29.90
C ASN A 348 -19.85 -19.67 30.23
N GLU A 349 -19.46 -19.40 31.49
CA GLU A 349 -18.06 -19.39 31.92
C GLU A 349 -17.39 -20.76 31.76
N ASP A 350 -18.10 -21.86 32.04
CA ASP A 350 -17.53 -23.21 31.96
C ASP A 350 -17.25 -23.59 30.51
N VAL A 351 -18.20 -23.35 29.61
CA VAL A 351 -18.03 -23.57 28.15
C VAL A 351 -16.91 -22.70 27.59
N TRP A 352 -16.86 -21.43 27.99
CA TRP A 352 -15.78 -20.52 27.60
C TRP A 352 -14.42 -21.04 28.05
N ARG A 353 -14.31 -21.49 29.31
CA ARG A 353 -13.06 -21.99 29.89
C ARG A 353 -12.58 -23.24 29.18
N GLU A 354 -13.44 -24.23 29.00
CA GLU A 354 -13.13 -25.46 28.27
C GLU A 354 -12.64 -25.10 26.85
N HIS A 355 -13.33 -24.17 26.18
CA HIS A 355 -12.96 -23.79 24.82
C HIS A 355 -11.62 -23.06 24.75
N PHE A 356 -11.39 -22.09 25.64
CA PHE A 356 -10.16 -21.31 25.65
C PHE A 356 -8.96 -22.14 26.12
N GLU A 357 -9.19 -23.23 26.86
CA GLU A 357 -8.17 -24.24 27.16
C GLU A 357 -7.70 -24.93 25.88
N VAL A 358 -8.63 -25.36 25.04
CA VAL A 358 -8.36 -26.00 23.74
C VAL A 358 -7.64 -25.04 22.77
N GLU A 359 -7.95 -23.76 22.78
CA GLU A 359 -7.24 -22.74 21.99
C GLU A 359 -5.84 -22.41 22.56
N GLY A 360 -5.53 -22.85 23.78
CA GLY A 360 -4.27 -22.58 24.47
C GLY A 360 -4.19 -21.18 25.11
N TRP A 361 -5.32 -20.48 25.29
CA TRP A 361 -5.33 -19.17 25.95
C TRP A 361 -4.99 -19.24 27.43
N LEU A 362 -5.22 -20.39 28.06
CA LEU A 362 -5.05 -20.58 29.51
C LEU A 362 -3.66 -21.06 29.87
N LYS A 363 -2.81 -21.24 28.88
CA LYS A 363 -1.42 -21.64 29.03
C LYS A 363 -0.62 -20.52 29.68
N GLU A 364 0.26 -20.86 30.62
CA GLU A 364 1.16 -19.89 31.25
C GLU A 364 1.92 -19.06 30.20
N THR A 365 2.39 -19.71 29.14
CA THR A 365 3.05 -19.04 28.00
C THR A 365 2.13 -18.06 27.29
N SER A 366 0.85 -18.39 27.07
CA SER A 366 -0.09 -17.51 26.37
C SER A 366 -0.39 -16.24 27.17
N THR A 367 -0.42 -16.30 28.51
CA THR A 367 -0.59 -15.10 29.37
C THR A 367 0.53 -14.07 29.16
N GLN A 368 1.75 -14.53 28.83
CA GLN A 368 2.91 -13.69 28.58
C GLN A 368 2.88 -13.00 27.20
N THR A 369 1.89 -13.32 26.37
CA THR A 369 1.70 -12.71 25.05
C THR A 369 0.67 -11.57 25.08
N GLN A 370 0.08 -11.28 26.24
CA GLN A 370 -1.02 -10.32 26.36
C GLN A 370 -0.72 -9.27 27.44
N GLU A 371 -0.93 -7.98 27.11
CA GLU A 371 -0.84 -6.90 28.11
C GLU A 371 -2.05 -6.89 29.05
N THR A 372 -3.24 -7.22 28.53
CA THR A 372 -4.48 -7.37 29.28
C THR A 372 -4.94 -8.82 29.16
N GLN A 373 -5.12 -9.50 30.29
CA GLN A 373 -5.50 -10.91 30.28
C GLN A 373 -6.94 -11.10 29.80
N LEU A 374 -7.18 -12.18 29.05
CA LEU A 374 -8.52 -12.61 28.67
C LEU A 374 -9.23 -13.25 29.87
N THR A 375 -9.98 -12.43 30.59
CA THR A 375 -10.81 -12.87 31.72
C THR A 375 -12.29 -12.93 31.31
N TRP A 376 -13.07 -13.68 32.10
CA TRP A 376 -14.54 -13.70 32.00
C TRP A 376 -15.18 -12.35 32.34
N ASP A 377 -14.43 -11.39 32.87
CA ASP A 377 -14.97 -10.11 33.29
C ASP A 377 -15.44 -9.25 32.12
N ARG A 378 -16.30 -8.28 32.45
CA ARG A 378 -16.75 -7.28 31.50
C ARG A 378 -15.61 -6.36 31.10
N GLY A 379 -15.44 -6.19 29.80
CA GLY A 379 -14.44 -5.33 29.21
C GLY A 379 -14.89 -4.71 27.89
N PRO A 380 -14.15 -3.73 27.38
CA PRO A 380 -14.30 -3.30 26.00
C PRO A 380 -13.94 -4.47 25.06
N ARG A 381 -14.76 -4.72 24.05
CA ARG A 381 -14.57 -5.82 23.09
C ARG A 381 -14.69 -5.35 21.65
N ILE A 382 -13.95 -5.99 20.74
CA ILE A 382 -14.20 -5.92 19.30
C ILE A 382 -14.31 -7.31 18.70
N ILE A 383 -15.42 -7.56 18.01
CA ILE A 383 -15.77 -8.86 17.43
C ILE A 383 -16.05 -8.67 15.95
N MET A 384 -15.45 -9.50 15.11
CA MET A 384 -15.79 -9.60 13.69
C MET A 384 -16.36 -10.97 13.37
N GLY A 385 -17.18 -11.07 12.33
CA GLY A 385 -17.78 -12.34 11.96
C GLY A 385 -18.47 -12.35 10.61
N MET A 386 -19.00 -13.52 10.29
CA MET A 386 -19.83 -13.75 9.09
C MET A 386 -21.14 -14.41 9.49
N THR A 387 -22.22 -13.97 8.86
CA THR A 387 -23.51 -14.62 8.94
C THR A 387 -23.62 -15.79 7.97
N GLU A 388 -24.56 -16.70 8.19
CA GLU A 388 -24.85 -17.83 7.28
C GLU A 388 -25.32 -17.35 5.90
N ASP A 389 -25.98 -16.20 5.83
CA ASP A 389 -26.35 -15.55 4.57
C ASP A 389 -25.21 -14.76 3.89
N GLY A 390 -23.98 -14.85 4.41
CA GLY A 390 -22.78 -14.32 3.77
C GLY A 390 -22.53 -12.82 3.98
N ARG A 391 -23.11 -12.21 5.01
CA ARG A 391 -22.84 -10.83 5.41
C ARG A 391 -21.71 -10.77 6.44
N PHE A 392 -20.79 -9.85 6.22
CA PHE A 392 -19.72 -9.55 7.16
C PHE A 392 -20.19 -8.58 8.23
N PHE A 393 -19.75 -8.76 9.47
CA PHE A 393 -20.05 -7.80 10.54
C PHE A 393 -18.85 -7.51 11.43
N VAL A 394 -18.84 -6.30 12.01
CA VAL A 394 -17.92 -5.90 13.09
C VAL A 394 -18.72 -5.19 14.15
N PHE A 395 -18.60 -5.64 15.41
CA PHE A 395 -19.22 -5.05 16.58
C PHE A 395 -18.13 -4.56 17.53
N THR A 396 -18.37 -3.39 18.11
CA THR A 396 -17.55 -2.83 19.18
C THR A 396 -18.42 -2.59 20.40
N PHE A 397 -17.89 -2.97 21.56
CA PHE A 397 -18.52 -2.78 22.85
C PHE A 397 -17.61 -1.84 23.65
N ASP A 398 -18.11 -0.66 24.01
CA ASP A 398 -17.33 0.26 24.84
C ASP A 398 -17.22 -0.31 26.25
N GLY A 399 -16.11 -0.05 26.95
CA GLY A 399 -15.88 -0.53 28.31
C GLY A 399 -14.84 0.31 29.03
N ARG A 400 -14.74 0.16 30.37
CA ARG A 400 -13.85 0.97 31.24
C ARG A 400 -14.04 2.48 31.06
N THR A 401 -15.26 2.90 30.75
CA THR A 401 -15.67 4.31 30.62
C THR A 401 -17.00 4.49 31.34
N GLU A 402 -17.94 5.26 30.79
CA GLU A 402 -19.34 5.26 31.24
C GLU A 402 -20.03 3.91 30.98
N SER A 403 -19.49 3.10 30.07
CA SER A 403 -19.89 1.72 29.86
C SER A 403 -19.00 0.76 30.64
N LYS A 404 -19.61 -0.28 31.22
CA LYS A 404 -18.90 -1.36 31.92
C LYS A 404 -18.26 -2.37 30.97
N GLY A 405 -18.62 -2.38 29.69
CA GLY A 405 -18.23 -3.43 28.76
C GLY A 405 -19.12 -4.66 28.87
N VAL A 406 -18.71 -5.73 28.19
CA VAL A 406 -19.44 -7.01 28.12
C VAL A 406 -18.52 -8.18 28.42
N ARG A 407 -19.12 -9.24 28.95
CA ARG A 407 -18.55 -10.59 28.89
C ARG A 407 -18.76 -11.20 27.50
N PHE A 408 -18.13 -12.35 27.23
CA PHE A 408 -18.24 -13.01 25.93
C PHE A 408 -19.66 -13.53 25.65
N ASP A 409 -20.33 -14.14 26.64
CA ASP A 409 -21.74 -14.58 26.55
C ASP A 409 -22.67 -13.39 26.24
N GLU A 410 -22.52 -12.29 26.98
CA GLU A 410 -23.31 -11.07 26.80
C GLU A 410 -23.11 -10.46 25.41
N ALA A 411 -21.87 -10.48 24.90
CA ALA A 411 -21.55 -9.97 23.56
C ALA A 411 -22.22 -10.80 22.46
N ILE A 412 -22.14 -12.13 22.55
CA ILE A 412 -22.74 -13.03 21.57
C ILE A 412 -24.26 -12.97 21.63
N GLN A 413 -24.87 -12.90 22.81
CA GLN A 413 -26.31 -12.73 22.94
C GLN A 413 -26.78 -11.43 22.27
N ILE A 414 -26.07 -10.32 22.46
CA ILE A 414 -26.40 -9.05 21.79
C ILE A 414 -26.28 -9.17 20.27
N ILE A 415 -25.28 -9.89 19.77
CA ILE A 415 -25.10 -10.14 18.33
C ILE A 415 -26.26 -11.00 17.80
N TYR A 416 -26.67 -12.04 18.52
CA TYR A 416 -27.83 -12.88 18.19
C TYR A 416 -29.13 -12.09 18.17
N ASP A 417 -29.38 -11.23 19.15
CA ASP A 417 -30.55 -10.35 19.17
C ASP A 417 -30.61 -9.44 17.92
N LYS A 418 -29.44 -9.08 17.37
CA LYS A 418 -29.32 -8.17 16.23
C LYS A 418 -29.38 -8.86 14.89
N LEU A 419 -28.75 -10.02 14.75
CA LEU A 419 -28.52 -10.68 13.46
C LEU A 419 -29.26 -12.01 13.31
N GLY A 420 -29.85 -12.52 14.40
CA GLY A 420 -30.48 -13.82 14.51
C GLY A 420 -29.51 -14.88 15.02
N GLU A 421 -29.92 -15.62 16.06
CA GLU A 421 -29.15 -16.70 16.69
C GLU A 421 -28.67 -17.77 15.69
N ASN A 422 -29.58 -18.28 14.86
CA ASN A 422 -29.28 -19.30 13.85
C ASN A 422 -28.66 -18.76 12.55
N ASN A 423 -28.22 -17.49 12.55
CA ASN A 423 -27.71 -16.83 11.36
C ASN A 423 -26.25 -16.39 11.49
N ILE A 424 -25.55 -16.72 12.58
CA ILE A 424 -24.11 -16.45 12.71
C ILE A 424 -23.34 -17.72 12.35
N ASN A 425 -22.51 -17.67 11.31
CA ASN A 425 -21.65 -18.80 10.95
C ASN A 425 -20.43 -18.87 11.87
N TRP A 426 -19.73 -17.75 11.98
CA TRP A 426 -18.60 -17.62 12.90
C TRP A 426 -18.44 -16.19 13.41
N ALA A 427 -17.87 -16.07 14.61
CA ALA A 427 -17.52 -14.81 15.25
C ALA A 427 -16.18 -14.96 15.98
N LEU A 428 -15.27 -14.01 15.74
CA LEU A 428 -13.91 -13.99 16.26
C LEU A 428 -13.69 -12.70 17.06
N ASN A 429 -13.24 -12.84 18.30
CA ASN A 429 -12.76 -11.74 19.13
C ASN A 429 -11.36 -11.29 18.68
N LEU A 430 -11.14 -9.98 18.66
CA LEU A 430 -9.87 -9.35 18.25
C LEU A 430 -9.14 -8.73 19.46
N ASP A 431 -8.09 -7.93 19.23
CA ASP A 431 -7.36 -7.27 20.31
C ASP A 431 -8.27 -6.31 21.10
N ASP A 432 -8.45 -6.62 22.38
CA ASP A 432 -9.41 -5.97 23.26
C ASP A 432 -8.79 -4.79 24.03
N GLY A 433 -9.50 -4.32 25.06
CA GLY A 433 -8.93 -3.32 25.96
C GLY A 433 -8.95 -1.92 25.35
N SER A 434 -7.81 -1.23 25.39
CA SER A 434 -7.70 0.14 24.88
C SER A 434 -7.47 0.19 23.37
N SER A 435 -7.22 -0.97 22.74
CA SER A 435 -7.04 -1.11 21.30
C SER A 435 -8.37 -1.01 20.54
N VAL A 436 -9.50 -1.35 21.20
CA VAL A 436 -10.86 -1.37 20.63
C VAL A 436 -11.20 -0.04 19.96
N SER A 437 -11.14 -0.06 18.63
CA SER A 437 -11.46 1.11 17.81
C SER A 437 -12.06 0.68 16.48
N LEU A 438 -13.14 1.36 16.11
CA LEU A 438 -13.75 1.28 14.79
C LEU A 438 -13.92 2.70 14.27
N SER A 439 -13.36 2.96 13.09
CA SER A 439 -13.38 4.27 12.45
C SER A 439 -14.06 4.18 11.09
N VAL A 440 -14.83 5.20 10.76
CA VAL A 440 -15.29 5.46 9.39
C VAL A 440 -14.35 6.47 8.75
N VAL A 441 -13.98 6.25 7.49
CA VAL A 441 -13.11 7.14 6.73
C VAL A 441 -13.92 7.91 5.70
N GLU A 442 -13.77 9.23 5.68
CA GLU A 442 -14.32 10.09 4.65
C GLU A 442 -13.32 11.18 4.27
N ASN A 443 -13.02 11.30 2.97
CA ASN A 443 -12.08 12.28 2.42
C ASN A 443 -10.70 12.22 3.10
N GLY A 444 -10.14 11.01 3.29
CA GLY A 444 -8.84 10.78 3.93
C GLY A 444 -8.80 11.06 5.44
N LYS A 445 -9.95 11.30 6.08
CA LYS A 445 -10.05 11.53 7.52
C LYS A 445 -10.75 10.36 8.21
N ALA A 446 -10.11 9.79 9.21
CA ALA A 446 -10.65 8.77 10.08
C ALA A 446 -11.49 9.43 11.19
N TYR A 447 -12.69 8.90 11.42
CA TYR A 447 -13.60 9.31 12.48
C TYR A 447 -13.97 8.09 13.30
N VAL A 448 -13.47 8.01 14.54
CA VAL A 448 -13.81 6.95 15.48
C VAL A 448 -15.30 7.00 15.82
N ILE A 449 -15.97 5.86 15.75
CA ILE A 449 -17.43 5.77 15.93
C ILE A 449 -17.83 5.18 17.28
N ASN A 450 -16.94 4.42 17.92
CA ASN A 450 -17.06 3.94 19.29
C ASN A 450 -16.40 4.91 20.31
N TYR A 451 -16.42 4.60 21.60
CA TYR A 451 -15.75 5.41 22.64
C TYR A 451 -14.59 4.61 23.27
N PRO A 452 -13.37 4.71 22.69
CA PRO A 452 -12.21 3.92 23.12
C PRO A 452 -11.91 4.05 24.61
N ALA A 453 -11.56 2.91 25.21
CA ALA A 453 -11.12 2.85 26.59
C ALA A 453 -9.75 3.53 26.77
N PRO A 454 -9.49 4.17 27.93
CA PRO A 454 -8.16 4.67 28.24
C PRO A 454 -7.13 3.54 28.30
N GLY A 455 -5.90 3.86 27.93
CA GLY A 455 -4.75 2.98 28.02
C GLY A 455 -3.47 3.77 28.35
N PRO A 456 -2.30 3.11 28.36
CA PRO A 456 -1.03 3.78 28.64
C PRO A 456 -0.72 4.92 27.66
N ASP A 457 -1.16 4.78 26.40
CA ASP A 457 -0.80 5.66 25.29
C ASP A 457 -1.96 6.56 24.82
N ASN A 458 -3.14 6.49 25.46
CA ASN A 458 -4.35 7.22 25.04
C ASN A 458 -5.28 7.55 26.23
N TRP A 459 -5.94 8.71 26.15
CA TRP A 459 -6.99 9.11 27.09
C TRP A 459 -8.38 8.64 26.63
N PRO A 460 -9.41 8.59 27.52
CA PRO A 460 -10.73 8.11 27.17
C PRO A 460 -11.32 8.81 25.94
N GLY A 461 -11.86 8.03 25.00
CA GLY A 461 -12.47 8.54 23.77
C GLY A 461 -11.51 8.87 22.64
N LYS A 462 -10.20 8.72 22.84
CA LYS A 462 -9.19 8.83 21.80
C LYS A 462 -8.65 7.45 21.46
N GLU A 463 -8.57 7.13 20.19
CA GLU A 463 -8.01 5.88 19.67
C GLU A 463 -6.53 5.73 20.06
N ARG A 464 -6.17 4.50 20.44
CA ARG A 464 -4.77 4.11 20.63
C ARG A 464 -4.13 3.91 19.26
N PRO A 465 -2.84 4.26 19.08
CA PRO A 465 -2.04 3.67 18.01
C PRO A 465 -2.15 2.13 18.02
N ILE A 466 -2.22 1.51 16.86
CA ILE A 466 -2.39 0.06 16.69
C ILE A 466 -1.20 -0.56 15.96
N ASN A 467 -0.91 -1.85 16.22
CA ASN A 467 0.18 -2.60 15.58
C ASN A 467 -0.29 -3.39 14.34
N SER A 468 -1.58 -3.68 14.28
CA SER A 468 -2.27 -4.28 13.13
C SER A 468 -3.63 -3.64 12.97
N PHE A 469 -4.12 -3.70 11.74
CA PHE A 469 -5.40 -3.16 11.39
C PHE A 469 -6.04 -3.96 10.28
N CYS A 470 -7.35 -3.88 10.23
CA CYS A 470 -8.11 -4.27 9.08
C CYS A 470 -8.82 -3.04 8.52
N ILE A 471 -8.84 -2.95 7.20
CA ILE A 471 -9.52 -1.91 6.46
C ILE A 471 -10.58 -2.51 5.57
N ILE A 472 -11.69 -1.80 5.44
CA ILE A 472 -12.70 -2.07 4.42
C ILE A 472 -12.57 -0.99 3.39
N MET A 473 -12.36 -1.36 2.13
CA MET A 473 -12.14 -0.44 1.02
C MET A 473 -13.24 -0.57 -0.02
N GLU A 474 -13.41 0.45 -0.85
CA GLU A 474 -14.22 0.32 -2.07
C GLU A 474 -13.61 -0.74 -3.00
N ASN A 475 -14.46 -1.61 -3.57
CA ASN A 475 -14.08 -2.44 -4.69
C ASN A 475 -13.82 -1.48 -5.85
N SER A 476 -12.55 -1.30 -6.19
CA SER A 476 -12.18 -0.78 -7.49
C SER A 476 -12.73 -1.76 -8.52
N THR A 477 -13.88 -1.46 -9.12
CA THR A 477 -14.42 -2.22 -10.25
C THR A 477 -13.48 -2.06 -11.44
N SER A 478 -12.45 -2.89 -11.48
CA SER A 478 -11.70 -3.26 -12.68
C SER A 478 -11.64 -4.79 -12.81
N ASP A 479 -12.70 -5.48 -12.39
CA ASP A 479 -12.96 -6.90 -12.71
C ASP A 479 -13.65 -7.06 -14.09
N LYS A 480 -13.14 -6.32 -15.08
CA LYS A 480 -13.21 -6.75 -16.47
C LYS A 480 -11.77 -6.82 -16.96
N ASP A 481 -11.34 -8.06 -17.14
CA ASP A 481 -10.00 -8.53 -17.49
C ASP A 481 -9.02 -8.57 -16.30
N GLY A 482 -8.60 -9.80 -15.96
CA GLY A 482 -7.69 -10.12 -14.88
C GLY A 482 -6.42 -9.27 -14.94
N GLY A 483 -6.33 -8.33 -14.03
CA GLY A 483 -5.24 -7.38 -13.92
C GLY A 483 -5.26 -6.75 -12.54
N VAL A 484 -4.91 -7.55 -11.55
CA VAL A 484 -4.65 -7.16 -10.17
C VAL A 484 -3.64 -5.99 -10.15
N PHE A 485 -4.10 -4.76 -9.91
CA PHE A 485 -3.23 -3.64 -9.56
C PHE A 485 -3.12 -3.53 -8.05
N TYR A 486 -2.26 -4.37 -7.49
CA TYR A 486 -1.42 -3.88 -6.42
C TYR A 486 -0.24 -3.14 -7.09
N TYR A 487 0.40 -2.22 -6.37
CA TYR A 487 1.84 -2.03 -6.54
C TYR A 487 2.52 -3.00 -5.54
N PRO A 488 3.00 -4.21 -5.94
CA PRO A 488 3.91 -4.91 -5.07
C PRO A 488 4.86 -5.79 -5.88
N LEU A 489 5.83 -5.21 -6.58
CA LEU A 489 6.98 -6.02 -6.93
C LEU A 489 8.20 -5.26 -6.48
N SER A 490 9.03 -5.95 -5.71
CA SER A 490 10.41 -5.51 -5.60
C SER A 490 10.89 -5.37 -7.04
N VAL A 491 11.51 -4.23 -7.37
CA VAL A 491 11.97 -3.90 -8.73
C VAL A 491 12.60 -5.08 -9.53
N PRO A 492 13.25 -6.09 -8.90
CA PRO A 492 13.65 -7.33 -9.56
C PRO A 492 12.54 -8.16 -10.24
N GLU A 493 11.37 -8.33 -9.62
CA GLU A 493 10.33 -9.25 -10.11
C GLU A 493 9.56 -8.65 -11.29
N GLU A 494 9.33 -7.33 -11.27
CA GLU A 494 8.73 -6.59 -12.38
C GLU A 494 9.68 -6.55 -13.58
N PHE A 495 10.97 -6.32 -13.34
CA PHE A 495 12.01 -6.42 -14.38
C PHE A 495 12.11 -7.85 -14.93
N GLN A 496 12.00 -8.87 -14.09
CA GLN A 496 12.03 -10.27 -14.53
C GLN A 496 10.80 -10.63 -15.37
N LYS A 497 9.63 -10.09 -15.04
CA LYS A 497 8.41 -10.22 -15.85
C LYS A 497 8.58 -9.56 -17.22
N ILE A 498 9.10 -8.32 -17.26
CA ILE A 498 9.38 -7.59 -18.50
C ILE A 498 10.39 -8.33 -19.38
N VAL A 499 11.45 -8.90 -18.82
CA VAL A 499 12.47 -9.63 -19.61
C VAL A 499 11.90 -10.96 -20.14
N ASN A 500 11.09 -11.67 -19.36
CA ASN A 500 10.43 -12.89 -19.83
C ASN A 500 9.36 -12.60 -20.90
N ASP A 501 8.67 -11.47 -20.79
CA ASP A 501 7.66 -11.02 -21.77
C ASP A 501 8.31 -10.49 -23.06
N GLN A 502 9.44 -9.77 -22.98
CA GLN A 502 10.17 -9.24 -24.14
C GLN A 502 10.97 -10.31 -24.88
N TYR A 503 11.50 -11.33 -24.18
CA TYR A 503 12.36 -12.36 -24.77
C TYR A 503 11.73 -13.74 -24.61
N VAL A 504 10.55 -13.95 -25.20
CA VAL A 504 9.69 -15.16 -25.12
C VAL A 504 10.43 -16.50 -25.33
N LYS A 505 11.59 -16.51 -25.99
CA LYS A 505 12.41 -17.71 -26.27
C LYS A 505 13.54 -17.96 -25.26
N ILE A 506 13.67 -17.13 -24.23
CA ILE A 506 14.75 -17.19 -23.25
C ILE A 506 14.16 -17.03 -21.87
N LYS A 507 14.48 -17.97 -20.99
CA LYS A 507 14.03 -17.95 -19.60
C LYS A 507 15.20 -17.50 -18.75
N VAL A 508 15.03 -16.44 -17.97
CA VAL A 508 16.11 -15.89 -17.13
C VAL A 508 15.69 -15.84 -15.66
N ARG A 509 16.68 -16.01 -14.77
CA ARG A 509 16.55 -15.81 -13.33
C ARG A 509 17.39 -14.64 -12.90
N LEU A 510 16.80 -13.75 -12.10
CA LEU A 510 17.57 -12.78 -11.35
C LEU A 510 17.87 -13.37 -9.95
N SER A 511 19.13 -13.46 -9.58
CA SER A 511 19.58 -13.81 -8.22
C SER A 511 20.32 -12.61 -7.60
N GLU A 512 20.33 -12.48 -6.27
CA GLU A 512 21.06 -11.41 -5.58
C GLU A 512 22.32 -12.02 -4.93
N ASP A 513 23.49 -11.43 -5.18
CA ASP A 513 24.75 -11.78 -4.54
C ASP A 513 25.33 -10.58 -3.75
N LYS A 514 26.48 -10.80 -3.08
CA LYS A 514 27.12 -9.77 -2.24
C LYS A 514 27.60 -8.53 -3.02
N THR A 515 27.61 -8.57 -4.34
CA THR A 515 28.11 -7.53 -5.23
C THR A 515 27.00 -6.86 -6.06
N GLY A 516 25.84 -7.50 -6.20
CA GLY A 516 24.67 -6.95 -6.91
C GLY A 516 23.68 -8.05 -7.32
N TYR A 517 22.93 -7.80 -8.39
CA TYR A 517 22.04 -8.80 -8.98
C TYR A 517 22.77 -9.54 -10.11
N VAL A 518 22.62 -10.87 -10.17
CA VAL A 518 23.19 -11.76 -11.18
C VAL A 518 22.07 -12.27 -12.07
N LEU A 519 22.22 -12.10 -13.39
CA LEU A 519 21.30 -12.63 -14.39
C LEU A 519 21.78 -14.03 -14.83
N GLU A 520 21.04 -15.05 -14.45
CA GLU A 520 21.24 -16.44 -14.88
C GLU A 520 20.30 -16.76 -16.05
N VAL A 521 20.83 -17.32 -17.14
CA VAL A 521 20.01 -17.82 -18.25
C VAL A 521 19.63 -19.27 -17.94
N LEU A 522 18.35 -19.51 -17.69
CA LEU A 522 17.80 -20.82 -17.33
C LEU A 522 17.51 -21.68 -18.57
N GLU A 523 17.03 -21.08 -19.66
CA GLU A 523 16.73 -21.76 -20.93
C GLU A 523 16.95 -20.82 -22.12
N GLY A 524 17.46 -21.34 -23.25
CA GLY A 524 17.71 -20.58 -24.48
C GLY A 524 19.14 -20.01 -24.61
N LYS A 525 19.49 -19.51 -25.81
CA LYS A 525 20.77 -18.82 -26.06
C LYS A 525 20.54 -17.30 -26.10
N LEU A 526 21.05 -16.60 -25.09
CA LEU A 526 21.03 -15.14 -25.04
C LEU A 526 22.14 -14.57 -25.94
N GLN A 527 21.76 -13.75 -26.91
CA GLN A 527 22.69 -13.02 -27.76
C GLN A 527 23.54 -12.07 -26.87
N PRO A 528 24.86 -11.91 -27.12
CA PRO A 528 25.73 -11.07 -26.30
C PRO A 528 25.22 -9.64 -26.11
N LEU A 529 24.63 -9.06 -27.16
CA LEU A 529 24.05 -7.72 -27.13
C LEU A 529 22.90 -7.60 -26.11
N HIS A 530 21.99 -8.59 -26.08
CA HIS A 530 20.88 -8.61 -25.11
C HIS A 530 21.40 -8.78 -23.67
N GLN A 531 22.47 -9.55 -23.49
CA GLN A 531 23.10 -9.71 -22.19
C GLN A 531 23.73 -8.41 -21.69
N GLU A 532 24.38 -7.64 -22.56
CA GLU A 532 24.91 -6.32 -22.22
C GLU A 532 23.80 -5.31 -21.94
N THR A 533 22.73 -5.28 -22.73
CA THR A 533 21.58 -4.40 -22.49
C THR A 533 20.92 -4.68 -21.14
N ILE A 534 20.67 -5.96 -20.82
CA ILE A 534 20.06 -6.36 -19.54
C ILE A 534 20.99 -6.03 -18.37
N LYS A 535 22.30 -6.34 -18.47
CA LYS A 535 23.29 -5.97 -17.44
C LYS A 535 23.43 -4.47 -17.24
N SER A 536 23.39 -3.68 -18.32
CA SER A 536 23.43 -2.22 -18.27
C SER A 536 22.23 -1.65 -17.52
N LYS A 537 21.01 -2.10 -17.86
CA LYS A 537 19.77 -1.73 -17.17
C LYS A 537 19.81 -2.08 -15.68
N LEU A 538 20.31 -3.26 -15.34
CA LEU A 538 20.45 -3.73 -13.96
C LEU A 538 21.43 -2.89 -13.13
N ASN A 539 22.57 -2.52 -13.72
CA ASN A 539 23.59 -1.70 -13.07
C ASN A 539 23.15 -0.24 -12.86
N GLN A 540 22.34 0.30 -13.76
CA GLN A 540 21.73 1.63 -13.59
C GLN A 540 20.71 1.63 -12.44
N LEU A 541 19.89 0.58 -12.35
CA LEU A 541 18.95 0.36 -11.25
C LEU A 541 19.67 0.25 -9.89
N LEU A 542 20.79 -0.47 -9.84
CA LEU A 542 21.65 -0.61 -8.65
C LEU A 542 22.22 0.73 -8.16
N LYS A 543 22.61 1.63 -9.07
CA LYS A 543 23.08 2.99 -8.72
C LYS A 543 21.95 3.84 -8.11
N LEU A 544 20.73 3.71 -8.64
CA LEU A 544 19.55 4.44 -8.15
C LEU A 544 19.14 4.01 -6.73
N ILE A 545 19.18 2.70 -6.45
CA ILE A 545 18.80 2.14 -5.13
C ILE A 545 19.83 2.49 -4.05
N LYS A 546 21.14 2.43 -4.36
CA LYS A 546 22.20 2.79 -3.39
C LYS A 546 22.16 4.27 -2.96
N GLY A 547 21.67 5.17 -3.82
CA GLY A 547 21.55 6.61 -3.51
C GLY A 547 20.30 7.00 -2.69
N TYR A 548 19.40 6.08 -2.37
CA TYR A 548 18.20 6.34 -1.55
C TYR A 548 18.40 6.03 -0.06
N LYS A 549 19.41 5.21 0.29
CA LYS A 549 19.64 4.75 1.67
C LYS A 549 20.35 5.78 2.59
N THR A 550 20.77 6.95 2.11
CA THR A 550 21.74 7.79 2.84
C THR A 550 21.36 9.23 3.22
N THR A 551 20.22 9.85 2.85
CA THR A 551 19.89 11.24 3.27
C THR A 551 18.40 11.53 3.07
N ALA A 552 17.59 12.25 3.87
CA ALA A 552 17.60 12.85 5.22
C ALA A 552 16.13 13.40 5.44
N PRO A 553 15.75 13.99 6.60
CA PRO A 553 14.37 14.14 7.10
C PRO A 553 13.57 15.37 6.58
N LEU A 554 12.25 15.35 6.79
CA LEU A 554 11.28 16.43 6.48
C LEU A 554 11.37 17.63 7.45
N PRO A 555 11.37 18.89 6.98
CA PRO A 555 11.15 20.07 7.82
C PRO A 555 9.72 20.66 7.73
N GLU A 556 9.34 21.31 8.83
CA GLU A 556 8.05 21.91 9.16
C GLU A 556 7.70 23.21 8.37
N ARG A 557 6.40 23.47 8.27
CA ARG A 557 5.64 24.66 7.77
C ARG A 557 6.40 25.98 7.58
N PHE A 558 6.17 26.70 6.45
CA PHE A 558 6.31 28.16 6.37
C PHE A 558 5.32 28.87 5.41
N SER A 559 4.92 30.10 5.78
CA SER A 559 3.93 30.98 5.15
C SER A 559 4.51 31.96 4.10
N PHE A 560 3.67 32.45 3.18
CA PHE A 560 4.04 33.33 2.07
C PHE A 560 3.93 34.85 2.37
N ALA A 561 4.91 35.61 1.88
CA ALA A 561 4.80 37.03 1.52
C ALA A 561 5.35 37.23 0.09
N ALA A 562 4.69 38.05 -0.73
CA ALA A 562 4.96 38.24 -2.15
C ALA A 562 5.66 39.57 -2.45
N PRO A 563 6.44 39.66 -3.55
CA PRO A 563 6.64 40.92 -4.27
C PRO A 563 6.20 40.87 -5.75
N ASP A 564 5.93 42.08 -6.24
CA ASP A 564 5.18 42.54 -7.42
C ASP A 564 5.95 42.46 -8.77
N LEU A 565 5.21 42.31 -9.89
CA LEU A 565 5.72 42.22 -11.27
C LEU A 565 4.96 43.22 -12.17
N THR A 566 5.41 44.48 -12.19
CA THR A 566 4.84 45.56 -13.02
C THR A 566 5.65 45.92 -14.29
N SER A 567 6.59 45.09 -14.72
CA SER A 567 7.25 45.24 -16.03
C SER A 567 7.12 43.93 -16.78
N ILE A 568 6.27 43.81 -17.81
CA ILE A 568 6.58 44.23 -19.18
C ILE A 568 5.26 44.19 -19.99
N ARG A 569 4.94 45.26 -20.73
CA ARG A 569 3.99 45.22 -21.86
C ARG A 569 4.76 45.37 -23.19
N PRO A 570 4.26 44.79 -24.29
CA PRO A 570 4.98 44.72 -25.56
C PRO A 570 4.75 45.97 -26.41
N LYS A 571 5.81 46.47 -27.06
CA LYS A 571 5.67 47.42 -28.19
C LYS A 571 5.46 46.63 -29.47
N ILE A 572 4.27 46.77 -30.04
CA ILE A 572 3.91 46.40 -31.41
C ILE A 572 4.75 47.26 -32.37
N ALA A 573 5.35 46.66 -33.39
CA ALA A 573 5.86 47.39 -34.55
C ALA A 573 5.42 46.70 -35.85
N THR A 574 4.55 47.41 -36.54
CA THR A 574 4.00 47.23 -37.87
C THR A 574 5.08 47.20 -38.95
N VAL A 575 4.81 46.47 -40.03
CA VAL A 575 5.60 46.37 -41.26
C VAL A 575 5.82 47.76 -41.89
N ASN A 576 7.05 48.04 -42.34
CA ASN A 576 7.42 49.26 -43.03
C ASN A 576 6.83 49.35 -44.45
N SER A 577 6.29 50.52 -44.80
CA SER A 577 6.31 51.03 -46.17
C SER A 577 6.94 52.41 -46.18
N GLY A 578 8.07 52.57 -46.88
CA GLY A 578 8.54 53.88 -47.34
C GLY A 578 9.86 54.39 -46.77
N GLN A 579 10.84 54.45 -47.68
CA GLN A 579 11.83 55.53 -47.82
C GLN A 579 13.12 55.58 -46.96
N ARG A 580 14.20 55.53 -47.74
CA ARG A 580 15.44 56.35 -47.75
C ARG A 580 16.70 55.85 -47.04
N ILE A 581 17.65 55.58 -47.93
CA ILE A 581 19.08 55.32 -47.79
C ILE A 581 19.82 56.59 -47.34
N SER A 582 20.82 56.44 -46.45
CA SER A 582 22.13 57.12 -46.56
C SER A 582 23.19 56.20 -45.95
N LYS A 583 24.05 55.52 -46.72
CA LYS A 583 25.31 55.98 -47.34
C LYS A 583 26.28 56.72 -46.39
N LYS A 584 27.04 55.93 -45.62
CA LYS A 584 28.42 56.10 -45.14
C LYS A 584 28.61 54.95 -44.14
N GLU A 585 29.43 53.93 -44.31
CA GLU A 585 30.75 53.85 -44.93
C GLU A 585 30.91 52.49 -45.60
N SER A 586 30.90 52.51 -46.94
CA SER A 586 31.63 51.54 -47.74
C SER A 586 33.10 51.97 -47.72
N GLY A 587 33.98 51.18 -47.11
CA GLY A 587 35.39 51.50 -47.18
C GLY A 587 36.27 50.57 -46.38
N LEU A 588 36.35 49.30 -46.77
CA LEU A 588 37.60 48.54 -46.92
C LEU A 588 37.28 47.08 -47.19
N LEU A 589 38.04 46.48 -48.12
CA LEU A 589 38.03 45.07 -48.55
C LEU A 589 37.04 44.70 -49.67
N LYS A 590 37.29 45.28 -50.85
CA LYS A 590 37.18 44.56 -52.14
C LYS A 590 38.59 44.14 -52.58
N LYS A 591 38.82 42.82 -52.71
CA LYS A 591 39.85 42.06 -53.47
C LYS A 591 40.05 40.75 -52.67
N ASN A 592 39.72 39.54 -53.12
CA ASN A 592 39.62 38.93 -54.45
C ASN A 592 38.45 37.90 -54.49
N PHE A 593 37.94 37.62 -55.70
CA PHE A 593 37.13 36.44 -56.09
C PHE A 593 37.86 35.14 -55.64
N ASP A 594 37.27 34.01 -55.26
CA ASP A 594 36.03 33.32 -55.64
C ASP A 594 35.56 32.39 -54.49
N GLY A 595 34.24 32.17 -54.37
CA GLY A 595 33.63 31.14 -53.50
C GLY A 595 33.10 31.63 -52.14
N GLY A 596 31.77 31.73 -51.97
CA GLY A 596 31.22 32.25 -50.71
C GLY A 596 29.70 32.19 -50.54
N GLU A 597 29.08 31.02 -50.74
CA GLU A 597 27.73 30.73 -50.22
C GLU A 597 27.75 30.16 -48.79
N GLY A 598 28.89 29.63 -48.32
CA GLY A 598 29.04 29.06 -46.97
C GLY A 598 29.10 30.09 -45.82
N ARG A 599 29.78 31.24 -46.02
CA ARG A 599 30.06 32.17 -44.91
C ARG A 599 28.85 32.97 -44.42
N ARG A 600 27.84 33.23 -45.26
CA ARG A 600 26.62 33.96 -44.84
C ARG A 600 25.64 33.09 -44.04
N VAL A 601 25.71 31.76 -44.21
CA VAL A 601 24.96 30.82 -43.38
C VAL A 601 25.63 30.70 -42.02
N GLU A 602 26.97 30.59 -41.99
CA GLU A 602 27.74 30.53 -40.75
C GLU A 602 27.55 31.77 -39.86
N GLU A 603 27.58 33.00 -40.39
CA GLU A 603 27.36 34.20 -39.56
C GLU A 603 25.95 34.27 -38.96
N LYS A 604 24.91 33.86 -39.70
CA LYS A 604 23.52 33.81 -39.18
C LYS A 604 23.34 32.68 -38.17
N GLU A 605 24.00 31.55 -38.38
CA GLU A 605 23.96 30.41 -37.47
C GLU A 605 24.76 30.70 -36.19
N ILE A 606 25.85 31.46 -36.27
CA ILE A 606 26.63 31.93 -35.12
C ILE A 606 25.86 32.98 -34.32
N ILE A 607 25.14 33.90 -34.96
CA ILE A 607 24.28 34.89 -34.27
C ILE A 607 23.08 34.20 -33.60
N ARG A 608 22.47 33.20 -34.26
CA ARG A 608 21.37 32.41 -33.69
C ARG A 608 21.86 31.55 -32.51
N LYS A 609 22.98 30.85 -32.67
CA LYS A 609 23.65 30.10 -31.59
C LYS A 609 24.05 31.02 -30.42
N ARG A 610 24.48 32.25 -30.67
CA ARG A 610 24.78 33.22 -29.60
C ARG A 610 23.53 33.68 -28.85
N GLY A 611 22.42 33.92 -29.53
CA GLY A 611 21.14 34.25 -28.90
C GLY A 611 20.59 33.09 -28.07
N ASP A 612 20.65 31.86 -28.60
CA ASP A 612 20.20 30.65 -27.91
C ASP A 612 21.07 30.36 -26.66
N ILE A 613 22.38 30.63 -26.70
CA ILE A 613 23.30 30.49 -25.55
C ILE A 613 23.05 31.58 -24.48
N GLU A 614 22.79 32.82 -24.88
CA GLU A 614 22.49 33.90 -23.93
C GLU A 614 21.15 33.68 -23.21
N ASP A 615 20.14 33.15 -23.90
CA ASP A 615 18.85 32.78 -23.30
C ASP A 615 18.96 31.53 -22.41
N GLU A 616 19.76 30.52 -22.78
CA GLU A 616 20.07 29.37 -21.90
C GLU A 616 20.80 29.78 -20.61
N GLU A 617 21.79 30.68 -20.70
CA GLU A 617 22.52 31.14 -19.52
C GLU A 617 21.64 32.00 -18.60
N LYS A 618 20.76 32.82 -19.19
CA LYS A 618 19.78 33.60 -18.45
C LYS A 618 18.76 32.69 -17.76
N GLN A 619 18.23 31.69 -18.45
CA GLN A 619 17.34 30.69 -17.87
C GLN A 619 18.02 29.89 -16.75
N LYS A 620 19.27 29.45 -16.92
CA LYS A 620 20.04 28.76 -15.87
C LYS A 620 20.27 29.65 -14.64
N ARG A 621 20.50 30.96 -14.82
CA ARG A 621 20.61 31.90 -13.70
C ARG A 621 19.28 32.07 -12.97
N GLU A 622 18.19 32.24 -13.72
CA GLU A 622 16.84 32.36 -13.14
C GLU A 622 16.44 31.09 -12.39
N LEU A 623 16.76 29.90 -12.93
CA LEU A 623 16.56 28.60 -12.28
C LEU A 623 17.35 28.49 -10.96
N LYS A 624 18.63 28.86 -10.97
CA LYS A 624 19.49 28.83 -9.77
C LYS A 624 19.04 29.82 -8.69
N GLU A 625 18.61 31.01 -9.10
CA GLU A 625 18.03 32.01 -8.20
C GLU A 625 16.72 31.49 -7.57
N LEU A 626 15.90 30.78 -8.35
CA LEU A 626 14.65 30.17 -7.93
C LEU A 626 14.87 28.99 -6.96
N PHE A 627 15.83 28.10 -7.27
CA PHE A 627 16.27 27.01 -6.39
C PHE A 627 16.77 27.54 -5.05
N ARG A 628 17.60 28.60 -5.07
CA ARG A 628 18.11 29.26 -3.86
C ARG A 628 17.00 29.88 -3.02
N ARG A 629 16.02 30.54 -3.65
CA ARG A 629 14.86 31.15 -2.95
C ARG A 629 13.91 30.13 -2.33
N LYS A 630 13.85 28.91 -2.89
CA LYS A 630 12.89 27.86 -2.50
C LYS A 630 13.50 26.72 -1.69
N GLY A 631 14.81 26.70 -1.51
CA GLY A 631 15.51 25.67 -0.73
C GLY A 631 15.57 24.30 -1.40
N ILE A 632 15.42 24.24 -2.73
CA ILE A 632 15.43 23.00 -3.52
C ILE A 632 16.83 22.78 -4.07
N ARG A 633 17.38 21.57 -3.91
CA ARG A 633 18.67 21.20 -4.50
C ARG A 633 18.48 20.82 -5.97
N GLU A 634 19.29 21.38 -6.85
CA GLU A 634 19.30 21.14 -8.31
C GLU A 634 19.34 19.63 -8.64
N GLU A 635 20.12 18.86 -7.87
CA GLU A 635 20.23 17.40 -7.98
C GLU A 635 18.94 16.63 -7.65
N GLU A 636 18.10 17.17 -6.76
CA GLU A 636 16.84 16.56 -6.33
C GLU A 636 15.75 16.74 -7.40
N PHE A 637 15.80 17.89 -8.09
CA PHE A 637 14.96 18.22 -9.25
C PHE A 637 15.30 17.36 -10.47
N GLU A 638 16.58 17.23 -10.83
CA GLU A 638 17.02 16.37 -11.93
C GLU A 638 16.70 14.89 -11.69
N ARG A 639 16.74 14.45 -10.42
CA ARG A 639 16.44 13.07 -10.03
C ARG A 639 14.95 12.73 -10.16
N LEU A 640 14.05 13.65 -9.82
CA LEU A 640 12.60 13.49 -9.93
C LEU A 640 12.17 13.36 -11.40
N ILE A 641 12.72 14.24 -12.25
CA ILE A 641 12.53 14.23 -13.70
C ILE A 641 13.01 12.90 -14.33
N LYS A 642 14.16 12.39 -13.87
CA LYS A 642 14.73 11.14 -14.38
C LYS A 642 13.91 9.91 -13.94
N ILE A 643 13.30 9.93 -12.76
CA ILE A 643 12.42 8.85 -12.31
C ILE A 643 11.13 8.81 -13.15
N ILE A 644 10.55 9.98 -13.44
CA ILE A 644 9.33 10.09 -14.25
C ILE A 644 9.59 9.65 -15.69
N SER A 645 10.74 10.01 -16.28
CA SER A 645 11.09 9.59 -17.64
C SER A 645 11.42 8.09 -17.74
N THR A 646 11.98 7.48 -16.69
CA THR A 646 12.31 6.04 -16.67
C THR A 646 11.07 5.17 -16.42
N GLY A 647 10.00 5.72 -15.83
CA GLY A 647 8.79 4.97 -15.47
C GLY A 647 7.73 4.85 -16.57
N LEU A 648 7.79 5.65 -17.65
CA LEU A 648 6.66 5.83 -18.58
C LEU A 648 6.87 5.37 -20.03
N GLY A 649 7.97 4.69 -20.32
CA GLY A 649 8.19 4.06 -21.62
C GLY A 649 9.59 3.50 -21.72
N GLU A 650 9.77 2.45 -22.51
CA GLU A 650 11.01 1.68 -22.68
C GLU A 650 12.24 2.49 -23.18
N ASP A 651 12.17 3.82 -23.27
CA ASP A 651 13.15 4.72 -23.88
C ASP A 651 13.88 5.61 -22.84
N VAL A 652 15.13 5.25 -22.57
CA VAL A 652 16.07 5.96 -21.68
C VAL A 652 16.68 7.22 -22.34
N GLY A 653 16.29 7.55 -23.58
CA GLY A 653 16.79 8.69 -24.34
C GLY A 653 15.98 9.98 -24.16
N MET A 654 14.76 9.91 -23.61
CA MET A 654 13.87 11.07 -23.51
C MET A 654 14.35 12.07 -22.45
N ARG A 655 14.65 13.31 -22.87
CA ARG A 655 15.12 14.39 -21.98
C ARG A 655 13.97 15.33 -21.65
N ILE A 656 13.85 15.73 -20.38
CA ILE A 656 12.94 16.82 -20.02
C ILE A 656 13.78 18.07 -19.80
N GLU A 657 13.50 19.14 -20.55
CA GLU A 657 14.23 20.40 -20.50
C GLU A 657 13.30 21.54 -20.10
N PRO A 658 13.75 22.49 -19.26
CA PRO A 658 12.96 23.67 -18.94
C PRO A 658 12.78 24.55 -20.19
N GLY A 659 11.59 25.10 -20.41
CA GLY A 659 11.32 26.07 -21.49
C GLY A 659 10.02 26.84 -21.28
N ASP A 660 9.59 27.63 -22.27
CA ASP A 660 8.48 28.57 -22.03
C ASP A 660 7.09 27.93 -22.02
N TRP A 661 6.92 26.76 -22.66
CA TRP A 661 5.65 26.04 -22.81
C TRP A 661 5.86 24.52 -22.76
N TRP A 662 4.82 23.76 -22.40
CA TRP A 662 4.88 22.30 -22.38
C TRP A 662 4.67 21.73 -23.80
N ARG A 663 5.61 20.92 -24.30
CA ARG A 663 5.51 20.24 -25.61
C ARG A 663 6.52 19.09 -25.75
N TYR A 664 6.16 18.08 -26.54
CA TYR A 664 7.09 17.09 -27.06
C TYR A 664 7.73 17.54 -28.38
N ASP A 665 9.07 17.49 -28.44
CA ASP A 665 9.87 17.76 -29.62
C ASP A 665 10.21 16.43 -30.32
N PHE A 666 9.61 16.24 -31.50
CA PHE A 666 9.76 15.02 -32.29
C PHE A 666 11.14 14.85 -32.91
N GLU A 667 11.92 15.92 -33.09
CA GLU A 667 13.24 15.86 -33.73
C GLU A 667 14.34 15.53 -32.72
N GLU A 668 14.23 16.06 -31.50
CA GLU A 668 15.26 15.97 -30.46
C GLU A 668 14.93 14.95 -29.34
N ASN A 669 13.79 14.24 -29.44
CA ASN A 669 13.31 13.27 -28.45
C ASN A 669 13.27 13.87 -27.02
N LYS A 670 12.73 15.09 -26.88
CA LYS A 670 12.68 15.81 -25.61
C LYS A 670 11.31 16.38 -25.28
N VAL A 671 10.96 16.39 -24.00
CA VAL A 671 9.82 17.13 -23.46
C VAL A 671 10.33 18.47 -22.96
N ILE A 672 9.84 19.56 -23.54
CA ILE A 672 10.09 20.91 -23.03
C ILE A 672 8.98 21.22 -22.04
N PHE A 673 9.32 21.73 -20.85
CA PHE A 673 8.33 21.97 -19.79
C PHE A 673 8.62 23.27 -19.01
N PRO A 674 7.60 24.10 -18.66
CA PRO A 674 7.84 25.32 -17.91
C PRO A 674 8.33 25.08 -16.49
N ALA A 675 9.51 25.63 -16.18
CA ALA A 675 10.16 25.47 -14.88
C ALA A 675 9.33 26.06 -13.73
N ASP A 676 8.58 27.13 -13.98
CA ASP A 676 7.70 27.74 -12.99
C ASP A 676 6.47 26.85 -12.69
N LEU A 677 6.00 26.10 -13.69
CA LEU A 677 4.90 25.15 -13.55
C LEU A 677 5.33 23.88 -12.82
N LEU A 678 6.55 23.36 -13.02
CA LEU A 678 7.10 22.21 -12.27
C LEU A 678 7.21 22.46 -10.76
N LEU A 679 7.24 23.72 -10.35
CA LEU A 679 7.36 24.12 -8.95
C LEU A 679 6.01 24.51 -8.32
N ARG A 680 4.96 24.64 -9.14
CA ARG A 680 3.60 25.00 -8.70
C ARG A 680 2.68 23.79 -8.73
N PHE A 681 2.88 22.89 -9.68
CA PHE A 681 2.13 21.67 -9.82
C PHE A 681 2.59 20.62 -8.81
N SER A 682 1.62 19.87 -8.30
CA SER A 682 1.86 18.69 -7.48
C SER A 682 2.61 17.62 -8.27
N PRO A 683 3.34 16.72 -7.59
CA PRO A 683 3.97 15.58 -8.25
C PRO A 683 3.00 14.79 -9.15
N ASP A 684 1.73 14.65 -8.76
CA ASP A 684 0.70 13.96 -9.55
C ASP A 684 0.39 14.69 -10.87
N GLU A 685 0.30 16.02 -10.85
CA GLU A 685 0.09 16.82 -12.06
C GLU A 685 1.32 16.72 -12.98
N ILE A 686 2.54 16.74 -12.45
CA ILE A 686 3.77 16.57 -13.25
C ILE A 686 3.80 15.19 -13.92
N VAL A 687 3.40 14.14 -13.20
CA VAL A 687 3.28 12.78 -13.74
C VAL A 687 2.23 12.73 -14.85
N GLY A 688 1.08 13.37 -14.67
CA GLY A 688 0.05 13.41 -15.71
C GLY A 688 0.52 14.12 -16.98
N PHE A 689 1.31 15.20 -16.85
CA PHE A 689 1.79 15.94 -18.03
C PHE A 689 2.82 15.09 -18.76
N SER A 690 3.65 14.39 -18.00
CA SER A 690 4.66 13.49 -18.55
C SER A 690 4.01 12.28 -19.25
N LEU A 691 2.93 11.73 -18.70
CA LEU A 691 2.10 10.71 -19.32
C LEU A 691 1.51 11.21 -20.65
N HIS A 692 0.96 12.41 -20.67
CA HIS A 692 0.38 13.03 -21.85
C HIS A 692 1.42 13.18 -22.99
N GLU A 693 2.59 13.73 -22.69
CA GLU A 693 3.66 13.92 -23.68
C GLU A 693 4.28 12.59 -24.16
N ALA A 694 4.47 11.63 -23.25
CA ALA A 694 4.95 10.30 -23.62
C ALA A 694 3.99 9.59 -24.59
N ALA A 695 2.69 9.82 -24.44
CA ALA A 695 1.68 9.26 -25.32
C ALA A 695 1.79 9.82 -26.76
N HIS A 696 2.08 11.12 -26.91
CA HIS A 696 2.35 11.72 -28.23
C HIS A 696 3.51 11.02 -28.95
N ARG A 697 4.62 10.73 -28.25
CA ARG A 697 5.73 9.98 -28.84
C ARG A 697 5.28 8.62 -29.37
N GLN A 698 4.46 7.90 -28.62
CA GLN A 698 4.07 6.54 -28.96
C GLN A 698 3.16 6.46 -30.19
N ILE A 699 2.21 7.39 -30.34
CA ILE A 699 1.14 7.23 -31.35
C ILE A 699 0.95 8.41 -32.30
N SER A 700 1.50 9.59 -32.01
CA SER A 700 1.40 10.71 -32.96
C SER A 700 2.34 10.43 -34.14
N ARG A 701 1.80 10.54 -35.35
CA ARG A 701 2.52 10.35 -36.61
C ARG A 701 2.18 11.52 -37.53
N VAL A 702 3.15 12.41 -37.72
CA VAL A 702 3.00 13.57 -38.61
C VAL A 702 3.86 13.35 -39.84
N ASN A 703 3.23 13.33 -41.02
CA ASN A 703 3.95 13.31 -42.29
C ASN A 703 3.73 14.63 -43.02
N ILE A 704 4.65 15.59 -42.87
CA ILE A 704 4.58 16.93 -43.47
C ILE A 704 4.50 16.90 -45.02
N LYS A 705 4.79 15.75 -45.66
CA LYS A 705 4.68 15.61 -47.12
C LYS A 705 3.23 15.41 -47.56
N GLU A 706 2.38 14.85 -46.70
CA GLU A 706 0.96 14.62 -46.96
C GLU A 706 0.17 15.93 -46.98
N ARG A 707 -0.79 16.02 -47.91
CA ARG A 707 -1.59 17.24 -48.12
C ARG A 707 -2.37 17.67 -46.87
N VAL A 708 -2.83 16.70 -46.07
CA VAL A 708 -3.59 16.95 -44.85
C VAL A 708 -2.74 17.62 -43.76
N PHE A 709 -1.51 17.15 -43.54
CA PHE A 709 -0.60 17.78 -42.57
C PHE A 709 -0.09 19.12 -43.10
N LYS A 710 0.16 19.29 -44.40
CA LYS A 710 0.46 20.62 -44.97
C LYS A 710 -0.65 21.64 -44.68
N LEU A 711 -1.91 21.21 -44.71
CA LEU A 711 -3.03 22.07 -44.35
C LEU A 711 -3.01 22.42 -42.86
N PHE A 712 -2.89 21.42 -41.96
CA PHE A 712 -2.86 21.67 -40.52
C PHE A 712 -1.67 22.54 -40.07
N PHE A 713 -0.52 22.40 -40.71
CA PHE A 713 0.68 23.19 -40.42
C PHE A 713 0.73 24.52 -41.21
N SER A 714 -0.26 24.84 -42.05
CA SER A 714 -0.27 26.09 -42.83
C SER A 714 -0.59 27.32 -42.00
N LYS A 715 -1.30 27.16 -40.87
CA LYS A 715 -1.76 28.25 -40.00
C LYS A 715 -1.81 27.78 -38.55
N GLU A 716 -1.49 28.68 -37.62
CA GLU A 716 -1.40 28.37 -36.20
C GLU A 716 -2.69 27.80 -35.60
N TYR A 717 -3.84 28.39 -35.94
CA TYR A 717 -5.13 27.90 -35.43
C TYR A 717 -5.51 26.51 -35.96
N LEU A 718 -5.02 26.12 -37.15
CA LEU A 718 -5.21 24.77 -37.67
C LEU A 718 -4.27 23.79 -36.96
N ARG A 719 -3.07 24.22 -36.60
CA ARG A 719 -2.15 23.42 -35.78
C ARG A 719 -2.73 23.15 -34.40
N LEU A 720 -3.30 24.16 -33.76
CA LEU A 720 -4.01 24.01 -32.48
C LEU A 720 -5.23 23.08 -32.59
N LEU A 721 -5.92 23.10 -33.74
CA LEU A 721 -7.01 22.17 -34.03
C LEU A 721 -6.54 20.72 -34.16
N LEU A 722 -5.40 20.50 -34.82
CA LEU A 722 -4.79 19.18 -34.86
C LEU A 722 -4.42 18.71 -33.45
N ASN A 723 -3.81 19.57 -32.63
CA ASN A 723 -3.46 19.25 -31.24
C ASN A 723 -4.69 18.85 -30.42
N ALA A 724 -5.80 19.59 -30.46
CA ALA A 724 -6.99 19.22 -29.69
C ALA A 724 -7.52 17.80 -30.01
N PHE A 725 -7.41 17.36 -31.27
CA PHE A 725 -7.75 15.98 -31.65
C PHE A 725 -6.68 14.97 -31.22
N GLU A 726 -5.40 15.33 -31.33
CA GLU A 726 -4.29 14.49 -30.89
C GLU A 726 -4.30 14.31 -29.38
N ASP A 727 -4.45 15.38 -28.59
CA ASP A 727 -4.50 15.38 -27.12
C ASP A 727 -5.55 14.40 -26.59
N ALA A 728 -6.79 14.48 -27.11
CA ALA A 728 -7.86 13.56 -26.77
C ALA A 728 -7.50 12.10 -27.13
N ARG A 729 -6.88 11.90 -28.29
CA ARG A 729 -6.47 10.56 -28.77
C ARG A 729 -5.32 9.97 -27.95
N VAL A 730 -4.31 10.77 -27.60
CA VAL A 730 -3.17 10.32 -26.81
C VAL A 730 -3.56 10.08 -25.36
N ASN A 731 -4.48 10.86 -24.79
CA ASN A 731 -5.03 10.60 -23.48
C ASN A 731 -5.82 9.29 -23.45
N ASN A 732 -6.70 9.05 -24.43
CA ASN A 732 -7.44 7.80 -24.53
C ASN A 732 -6.51 6.60 -24.70
N TRP A 733 -5.46 6.74 -25.52
CA TRP A 733 -4.46 5.69 -25.67
C TRP A 733 -3.70 5.43 -24.37
N MET A 734 -3.26 6.49 -23.69
CA MET A 734 -2.50 6.39 -22.44
C MET A 734 -3.35 5.77 -21.33
N GLN A 735 -4.63 6.13 -21.23
CA GLN A 735 -5.61 5.49 -20.34
C GLN A 735 -5.86 4.03 -20.70
N LYS A 736 -5.84 3.68 -22.00
CA LYS A 736 -5.98 2.30 -22.48
C LYS A 736 -4.76 1.44 -22.18
N VAL A 737 -3.56 2.00 -22.29
CA VAL A 737 -2.29 1.27 -22.10
C VAL A 737 -1.90 1.20 -20.62
N PHE A 738 -2.19 2.25 -19.85
CA PHE A 738 -1.85 2.34 -18.43
C PHE A 738 -3.11 2.67 -17.63
N ALA A 739 -3.63 1.65 -16.93
CA ALA A 739 -4.88 1.77 -16.17
C ALA A 739 -4.86 2.91 -15.12
N GLY A 740 -3.68 3.25 -14.58
CA GLY A 740 -3.50 4.34 -13.62
C GLY A 740 -3.43 5.75 -14.24
N ALA A 741 -3.29 5.88 -15.57
CA ALA A 741 -3.09 7.19 -16.21
C ALA A 741 -4.32 8.11 -16.08
N GLY A 742 -5.53 7.54 -15.96
CA GLY A 742 -6.76 8.30 -15.78
C GLY A 742 -6.76 9.20 -14.55
N TYR A 743 -6.15 8.74 -13.45
CA TYR A 743 -6.02 9.53 -12.21
C TYR A 743 -5.15 10.77 -12.44
N TYR A 744 -3.95 10.60 -12.99
CA TYR A 744 -2.99 11.67 -13.20
C TYR A 744 -3.42 12.66 -14.28
N LEU A 745 -3.97 12.18 -15.39
CA LEU A 745 -4.58 13.03 -16.42
C LEU A 745 -5.79 13.79 -15.84
N GLY A 746 -6.57 13.15 -14.98
CA GLY A 746 -7.68 13.77 -14.26
C GLY A 746 -7.25 15.01 -13.47
N LYS A 747 -6.13 14.95 -12.74
CA LYS A 747 -5.58 16.08 -11.97
C LYS A 747 -5.28 17.30 -12.83
N ILE A 748 -4.73 17.09 -14.01
CA ILE A 748 -4.37 18.17 -14.94
C ILE A 748 -5.62 18.81 -15.53
N TYR A 749 -6.53 17.97 -16.02
CA TYR A 749 -7.73 18.50 -16.66
C TYR A 749 -8.71 19.08 -15.63
N ASP A 750 -8.71 18.66 -14.36
CA ASP A 750 -9.54 19.24 -13.30
C ASP A 750 -9.36 20.76 -13.19
N ASP A 751 -8.13 21.27 -13.38
CA ASP A 751 -7.90 22.71 -13.45
C ASP A 751 -7.93 23.27 -14.88
N LEU A 752 -7.47 22.54 -15.91
CA LEU A 752 -7.45 23.07 -17.29
C LEU A 752 -8.84 23.11 -17.97
N LEU A 753 -9.72 22.17 -17.63
CA LEU A 753 -11.01 21.95 -18.28
C LEU A 753 -12.08 21.46 -17.28
N PRO A 754 -12.39 22.22 -16.22
CA PRO A 754 -13.41 21.82 -15.25
C PRO A 754 -14.80 21.78 -15.88
N GLN A 755 -15.69 21.00 -15.26
CA GLN A 755 -17.08 20.91 -15.69
C GLN A 755 -17.81 22.26 -15.60
N ASP A 756 -17.43 23.07 -14.61
CA ASP A 756 -17.82 24.47 -14.43
C ASP A 756 -16.64 25.37 -14.83
N LEU A 757 -16.72 25.91 -16.04
CA LEU A 757 -15.66 26.70 -16.68
C LEU A 757 -15.27 27.96 -15.90
N GLY A 758 -16.06 28.41 -14.92
CA GLY A 758 -15.76 29.56 -14.05
C GLY A 758 -14.86 29.25 -12.84
N LYS A 759 -14.55 27.97 -12.57
CA LYS A 759 -13.84 27.56 -11.34
C LYS A 759 -12.32 27.41 -11.48
N SER A 760 -11.79 27.31 -12.70
CA SER A 760 -10.38 27.06 -12.94
C SER A 760 -9.46 28.20 -12.48
N SER A 761 -8.38 27.84 -11.80
CA SER A 761 -7.35 28.78 -11.36
C SER A 761 -6.48 29.25 -12.53
N TYR A 762 -6.15 28.34 -13.45
CA TYR A 762 -5.49 28.63 -14.71
C TYR A 762 -6.31 29.58 -15.61
N ILE A 763 -7.61 29.36 -15.72
CA ILE A 763 -8.51 30.22 -16.50
C ILE A 763 -8.61 31.63 -15.89
N LYS A 764 -8.70 31.73 -14.55
CA LYS A 764 -8.65 33.03 -13.86
C LYS A 764 -7.34 33.77 -14.10
N HIS A 765 -6.23 33.03 -14.18
CA HIS A 765 -4.92 33.59 -14.51
C HIS A 765 -4.89 34.14 -15.95
N LEU A 766 -5.29 33.34 -16.94
CA LEU A 766 -5.39 33.77 -18.34
C LEU A 766 -6.35 34.95 -18.54
N GLN A 767 -7.50 34.94 -17.87
CA GLN A 767 -8.48 36.03 -17.85
C GLN A 767 -7.85 37.34 -17.33
N LYS A 768 -7.06 37.25 -16.25
CA LYS A 768 -6.32 38.38 -15.68
C LYS A 768 -5.27 38.92 -16.66
N GLU A 769 -4.56 38.05 -17.38
CA GLU A 769 -3.57 38.45 -18.40
C GLU A 769 -4.22 39.12 -19.62
N GLN A 770 -5.33 38.57 -20.08
CA GLN A 770 -6.08 39.08 -21.25
C GLN A 770 -7.01 40.25 -20.90
N LYS A 771 -7.09 40.64 -19.62
CA LYS A 771 -7.99 41.67 -19.07
C LYS A 771 -9.47 41.43 -19.39
N THR A 772 -9.89 40.18 -19.42
CA THR A 772 -11.29 39.79 -19.58
C THR A 772 -11.74 39.12 -18.28
N THR A 773 -12.92 39.45 -17.75
CA THR A 773 -13.36 38.95 -16.43
C THR A 773 -14.61 38.09 -16.47
N GLN A 774 -15.23 37.91 -17.64
CA GLN A 774 -16.54 37.24 -17.76
C GLN A 774 -16.59 36.11 -18.80
N ILE A 775 -15.58 35.96 -19.66
CA ILE A 775 -15.61 35.02 -20.78
C ILE A 775 -14.42 34.06 -20.64
N HIS A 776 -14.63 32.76 -20.86
CA HIS A 776 -13.54 31.78 -20.86
C HIS A 776 -12.53 32.15 -21.96
N PRO A 777 -11.21 32.08 -21.76
CA PRO A 777 -10.20 32.44 -22.75
C PRO A 777 -10.41 31.78 -24.13
N TYR A 778 -10.88 30.54 -24.14
CA TYR A 778 -11.22 29.84 -25.39
C TYR A 778 -12.48 30.39 -26.08
N GLN A 779 -13.42 31.03 -25.36
CA GLN A 779 -14.63 31.63 -25.94
C GLN A 779 -14.38 33.02 -26.56
N LEU A 780 -13.14 33.52 -26.55
CA LEU A 780 -12.79 34.81 -27.14
C LEU A 780 -12.68 34.77 -28.67
N TYR A 781 -12.33 33.62 -29.23
CA TYR A 781 -12.18 33.44 -30.67
C TYR A 781 -12.91 32.17 -31.12
N PRO A 782 -13.65 32.21 -32.25
CA PRO A 782 -14.48 31.07 -32.67
C PRO A 782 -13.71 29.75 -32.83
N HIS A 783 -12.47 29.82 -33.31
CA HIS A 783 -11.63 28.64 -33.47
C HIS A 783 -11.23 28.04 -32.11
N LEU A 784 -10.87 28.85 -31.12
CA LEU A 784 -10.56 28.36 -29.77
C LEU A 784 -11.81 27.83 -29.06
N GLU A 785 -12.98 28.45 -29.30
CA GLU A 785 -14.23 28.02 -28.70
C GLU A 785 -14.64 26.63 -29.23
N TYR A 786 -14.35 26.38 -30.51
CA TYR A 786 -14.47 25.07 -31.10
C TYR A 786 -13.48 24.06 -30.49
N LEU A 787 -12.20 24.42 -30.25
CA LEU A 787 -11.25 23.54 -29.55
C LEU A 787 -11.73 23.15 -28.16
N LEU A 788 -12.24 24.13 -27.41
CA LEU A 788 -12.83 23.89 -26.10
C LEU A 788 -14.00 22.91 -26.20
N GLY A 789 -14.87 23.07 -27.19
CA GLY A 789 -15.99 22.16 -27.44
C GLY A 789 -15.53 20.71 -27.71
N VAL A 790 -14.47 20.53 -28.50
CA VAL A 790 -13.86 19.21 -28.78
C VAL A 790 -13.32 18.58 -27.49
N MET A 791 -12.51 19.32 -26.73
CA MET A 791 -11.90 18.81 -25.50
C MET A 791 -12.95 18.56 -24.41
N TYR A 792 -13.97 19.41 -24.30
CA TYR A 792 -15.06 19.25 -23.34
C TYR A 792 -15.93 18.03 -23.69
N TYR A 793 -16.15 17.79 -24.98
CA TYR A 793 -16.81 16.57 -25.44
C TYR A 793 -15.98 15.32 -25.11
N TRP A 794 -14.67 15.33 -25.40
CA TRP A 794 -13.78 14.23 -25.02
C TRP A 794 -13.88 13.89 -23.53
N ARG A 795 -13.95 14.91 -22.67
CA ARG A 795 -13.96 14.71 -21.23
C ARG A 795 -15.32 14.33 -20.64
N TYR A 796 -16.41 14.87 -21.18
CA TYR A 796 -17.74 14.82 -20.56
C TYR A 796 -18.84 14.22 -21.44
N GLU A 797 -18.50 13.77 -22.64
CA GLU A 797 -19.40 13.17 -23.64
C GLU A 797 -20.60 14.06 -24.00
N LYS A 798 -20.44 15.37 -23.84
CA LYS A 798 -21.46 16.39 -24.14
C LYS A 798 -20.80 17.70 -24.52
N LEU A 799 -21.52 18.55 -25.24
CA LEU A 799 -21.05 19.91 -25.54
C LEU A 799 -21.23 20.85 -24.33
N PRO A 800 -20.37 21.85 -24.15
CA PRO A 800 -20.52 22.83 -23.07
C PRO A 800 -21.80 23.66 -23.29
N LYS A 801 -22.48 24.02 -22.19
CA LYS A 801 -23.76 24.75 -22.27
C LYS A 801 -23.55 26.22 -22.63
N GLU A 802 -22.38 26.75 -22.33
CA GLU A 802 -22.02 28.15 -22.43
C GLU A 802 -21.33 28.51 -23.77
N LEU A 803 -21.70 27.89 -24.89
CA LEU A 803 -21.18 28.29 -26.21
C LEU A 803 -21.78 29.65 -26.62
N LEU A 804 -20.92 30.64 -26.89
CA LEU A 804 -21.29 32.00 -27.25
C LEU A 804 -21.47 32.17 -28.77
N ASN A 805 -20.64 31.52 -29.60
CA ASN A 805 -20.72 31.66 -31.05
C ASN A 805 -21.68 30.62 -31.69
N PRO A 806 -22.76 31.06 -32.39
CA PRO A 806 -23.71 30.15 -33.04
C PRO A 806 -23.09 29.27 -34.15
N GLU A 807 -22.13 29.80 -34.91
CA GLU A 807 -21.45 29.06 -35.99
C GLU A 807 -20.56 27.96 -35.41
N VAL A 808 -19.95 28.18 -34.25
CA VAL A 808 -19.16 27.17 -33.53
C VAL A 808 -20.06 26.05 -33.03
N LYS A 809 -21.23 26.39 -32.51
CA LYS A 809 -22.22 25.40 -32.07
C LYS A 809 -22.69 24.53 -33.23
N GLU A 810 -23.07 25.13 -34.36
CA GLU A 810 -23.46 24.39 -35.57
C GLU A 810 -22.32 23.49 -36.07
N ALA A 811 -21.09 24.01 -36.08
CA ALA A 811 -19.92 23.24 -36.48
C ALA A 811 -19.71 22.02 -35.57
N LEU A 812 -19.74 22.19 -34.24
CA LEU A 812 -19.59 21.11 -33.26
C LEU A 812 -20.70 20.05 -33.40
N GLU A 813 -21.95 20.45 -33.54
CA GLU A 813 -23.08 19.54 -33.75
C GLU A 813 -22.93 18.71 -35.04
N ARG A 814 -22.38 19.32 -36.10
CA ARG A 814 -22.13 18.64 -37.38
C ARG A 814 -20.94 17.67 -37.31
N THR A 815 -19.91 17.99 -36.53
CA THR A 815 -18.64 17.25 -36.51
C THR A 815 -18.53 16.24 -35.37
N GLN A 816 -19.32 16.36 -34.30
CA GLN A 816 -19.22 15.49 -33.11
C GLN A 816 -19.30 14.00 -33.43
N ARG A 817 -20.06 13.63 -34.47
CA ARG A 817 -20.19 12.25 -34.95
C ARG A 817 -18.86 11.60 -35.38
N TYR A 818 -17.82 12.40 -35.60
CA TYR A 818 -16.49 11.92 -35.96
C TYR A 818 -15.53 11.81 -34.77
N PHE A 819 -15.85 12.40 -33.61
CA PHE A 819 -14.93 12.55 -32.49
C PHE A 819 -14.49 11.20 -31.93
N GLU A 820 -15.42 10.31 -31.59
CA GLU A 820 -15.10 8.96 -31.09
C GLU A 820 -14.19 8.19 -32.04
N ARG A 821 -14.48 8.25 -33.34
CA ARG A 821 -13.65 7.58 -34.35
C ARG A 821 -12.23 8.14 -34.39
N ILE A 822 -12.06 9.45 -34.19
CA ILE A 822 -10.76 10.11 -34.16
C ILE A 822 -10.01 9.75 -32.86
N PHE A 823 -10.69 9.80 -31.71
CA PHE A 823 -10.08 9.58 -30.39
C PHE A 823 -9.65 8.14 -30.15
N SER A 824 -10.26 7.18 -30.86
CA SER A 824 -9.93 5.75 -30.75
C SER A 824 -9.07 5.20 -31.90
N SER A 825 -8.59 6.05 -32.80
CA SER A 825 -7.78 5.63 -33.96
C SER A 825 -6.29 5.58 -33.62
N TYR A 826 -5.68 4.40 -33.63
CA TYR A 826 -4.25 4.22 -33.32
C TYR A 826 -3.49 3.60 -34.49
N PRO A 827 -2.20 3.93 -34.69
CA PRO A 827 -1.36 3.27 -35.69
C PRO A 827 -1.13 1.79 -35.35
N GLU A 828 -0.89 0.94 -36.36
CA GLU A 828 -0.50 -0.46 -36.16
C GLU A 828 0.95 -0.57 -35.66
N GLY A 829 1.11 -1.13 -34.45
CA GLY A 829 2.39 -1.35 -33.78
C GLY A 829 2.89 -0.15 -32.96
N ARG A 830 3.72 -0.41 -31.95
CA ARG A 830 4.41 0.63 -31.17
C ARG A 830 5.63 1.16 -31.94
N VAL A 831 6.11 2.36 -31.60
CA VAL A 831 7.37 2.87 -32.18
C VAL A 831 8.52 1.90 -31.89
N SER A 832 8.57 1.32 -30.69
CA SER A 832 9.61 0.36 -30.27
C SER A 832 9.57 -1.00 -30.99
N GLU A 833 8.55 -1.26 -31.82
CA GLU A 833 8.42 -2.51 -32.58
C GLU A 833 8.88 -2.38 -34.05
N LYS A 834 9.23 -1.17 -34.51
CA LYS A 834 9.63 -0.88 -35.91
C LYS A 834 10.95 -0.11 -36.05
N GLU A 835 11.69 0.12 -34.98
CA GLU A 835 13.14 0.40 -35.02
C GLU A 835 13.91 -0.92 -34.91
#